data_AF-A0A9X5C575-F1
#
_entry.id   AF-A0A9X5C575-F1
#
_cell.length_a   1.000
_cell.length_b   1.000
_cell.length_c   1.000
_cell.angle_alpha   90.00
_cell.angle_beta   90.00
_cell.angle_gamma   90.00
#
_symmetry.space_group_name_H-M   'P 1'
#
loop_
_entity.id
_entity.type
_entity.pdbx_description
1 polymer ?
#
loop_
_entity_poly.entity_id
_entity_poly.type
_entity_poly.pdbx_seq_one_letter_code
_entity_poly.pdbx_strand_id
1 'polypeptide(L)'
;MGCNPTTHLHCSKSYANELSDCSRTVEKIYQCILSQRLLTRQNNDDIFIWGMPKNRSSPQVEIEEVMKLKQRILSVALALCLVLSSQSAAYAWDTPALEADYMEESTFGLDAREDTSLTPTGVYGAMIALKDQEAYKEGTPWTNDEPYSDSKGYYHWNGGTIDGKNISAVGCVAFAFILSDAAFGSLPNRMYEAGGFSYEDIKVGDILRVNNDTHTVIVLEVSEAGVVVAEGNISTGDHQGKVHWGRAISKEEVMSSTSHYITRYPEGYVSPDDPSANEIIDSGTLNGGLSWKLTKAGTLTISGSGAMPDYSSAVEQPWNGKSSQIRKVVIENGVTSIGSCAFWSCGVLGVEISSSVTMIGNSAFRDSSIISMTIPFSVKTIGDSAFRGCGNLSSVTVSEGVETINQNAFYGCTSLTSIFLPASIDEVGAAAFFQCTKMTSATFAAGSKQVKLGDNIFTGCYYLMDVKLPQSIDRIGEGMFQNCGLLTRVEIPQGAESIGGSAFASCTGLCEVVIPVSVTTIEIAAFAKCSLTDIYYTGTEAQWNSISKIGDTAAAVSKATIHYNYVPEQPTPPDQPNPPAPDTDEPFIENETGKNGWEVIKNEAANASDGKTIDVNMNGVSVVPGSVLDSMKGKDVTISFDMGNGIVWSVNGRDVTADHANDVDFSVQVGTSDIPQNVIKNVAGNRQTVELNLAHSGDFGYSAVLKTNVGAAHAGLYANLFYYNERTRKLEFVSNDRIEEDGTAELKFTHASSYVIVIDNQVMDDGNGGGNGGGNGGGSSGGNGGGSSGGSGSGGSSGGSGGGSSGGSGSGGSSGGSGGSSSPGGSSGGTSSGNTGGSTSAGGTGTQGTDRRSPMTGE
;
A
#
# COMPACT_ATOMS: atom_id res chain seq x y z
N MET A 1 57.69 44.86 10.67
CA MET A 1 58.91 44.50 11.44
C MET A 1 58.53 43.39 12.41
N GLY A 2 59.43 42.48 12.77
CA GLY A 2 59.09 41.33 13.62
C GLY A 2 60.16 41.01 14.66
N CYS A 3 59.84 40.05 15.54
CA CYS A 3 60.70 39.49 16.61
C CYS A 3 61.00 40.49 17.75
N ASN A 4 61.28 40.09 19.00
CA ASN A 4 61.60 38.79 19.62
C ASN A 4 61.37 38.91 21.17
N PRO A 5 61.74 37.95 22.06
CA PRO A 5 61.87 36.48 21.96
C PRO A 5 61.28 35.67 23.16
N THR A 6 61.10 34.36 22.95
CA THR A 6 61.28 33.21 23.90
C THR A 6 61.00 33.30 25.43
N THR A 7 60.26 32.31 25.94
CA THR A 7 60.84 31.27 26.85
C THR A 7 60.08 29.93 26.73
N HIS A 8 60.63 28.84 27.29
CA HIS A 8 60.22 27.45 27.00
C HIS A 8 59.28 26.80 28.03
N LEU A 9 58.53 25.79 27.54
CA LEU A 9 57.95 24.60 28.22
C LEU A 9 57.64 24.67 29.72
N HIS A 10 56.37 24.44 30.09
CA HIS A 10 56.00 23.39 31.06
C HIS A 10 54.49 23.05 30.99
N CYS A 11 54.10 21.92 31.59
CA CYS A 11 52.73 21.55 32.01
C CYS A 11 51.62 21.29 30.96
N SER A 12 51.85 20.35 30.03
CA SER A 12 50.77 19.53 29.45
C SER A 12 50.24 18.49 30.46
N LYS A 13 49.76 18.94 31.63
CA LYS A 13 49.29 18.05 32.72
C LYS A 13 48.29 18.69 33.70
N SER A 14 47.33 19.47 33.18
CA SER A 14 46.33 20.18 34.01
C SER A 14 44.90 20.21 33.44
N TYR A 15 44.52 19.25 32.60
CA TYR A 15 43.15 19.15 32.02
C TYR A 15 42.44 17.81 32.32
N ALA A 16 42.94 17.05 33.31
CA ALA A 16 42.39 15.76 33.73
C ALA A 16 41.71 15.80 35.12
N ASN A 17 41.95 16.84 35.93
CA ASN A 17 41.41 16.92 37.30
C ASN A 17 40.05 17.65 37.35
N GLU A 18 39.89 18.74 36.61
CA GLU A 18 38.67 19.59 36.67
C GLU A 18 37.40 18.87 36.18
N LEU A 19 37.54 17.87 35.30
CA LEU A 19 36.43 17.00 34.88
C LEU A 19 35.97 16.00 35.96
N SER A 20 36.79 15.74 37.00
CA SER A 20 36.43 14.79 38.06
C SER A 20 35.58 15.42 39.18
N ASP A 21 35.77 16.70 39.49
CA ASP A 21 34.99 17.40 40.53
C ASP A 21 33.60 17.84 40.04
N CYS A 22 33.42 18.03 38.72
CA CYS A 22 32.11 18.31 38.14
C CYS A 22 31.14 17.12 38.33
N SER A 23 31.60 15.89 38.05
CA SER A 23 30.82 14.66 38.28
C SER A 23 30.38 14.50 39.75
N ARG A 24 31.28 14.77 40.71
CA ARG A 24 30.97 14.72 42.16
C ARG A 24 29.99 15.79 42.65
N THR A 25 29.66 16.78 41.83
CA THR A 25 28.72 17.85 42.16
C THR A 25 27.30 17.48 41.71
N VAL A 26 27.14 16.90 40.53
CA VAL A 26 25.83 16.45 40.00
C VAL A 26 25.22 15.34 40.87
N GLU A 27 26.03 14.36 41.29
CA GLU A 27 25.60 13.25 42.15
C GLU A 27 24.93 13.72 43.45
N LYS A 28 25.43 14.82 44.04
CA LYS A 28 24.90 15.40 45.28
C LYS A 28 23.60 16.16 45.07
N ILE A 29 23.40 16.76 43.90
CA ILE A 29 22.15 17.45 43.56
C ILE A 29 21.02 16.41 43.40
N TYR A 30 21.31 15.29 42.73
CA TYR A 30 20.34 14.20 42.55
C TYR A 30 19.87 13.59 43.88
N GLN A 31 20.81 13.33 44.81
CA GLN A 31 20.49 12.85 46.15
C GLN A 31 19.75 13.89 47.03
N CYS A 32 19.94 15.19 46.77
CA CYS A 32 19.18 16.24 47.46
C CYS A 32 17.71 16.26 47.00
N ILE A 33 17.47 16.17 45.69
CA ILE A 33 16.12 16.16 45.08
C ILE A 33 15.27 14.99 45.59
N LEU A 34 15.87 13.84 45.86
CA LEU A 34 15.20 12.66 46.44
C LEU A 34 14.71 12.83 47.89
N SER A 35 15.03 13.94 48.57
CA SER A 35 14.82 14.09 50.03
C SER A 35 13.80 15.14 50.47
N GLN A 36 13.23 15.96 49.58
CA GLN A 36 12.35 17.08 49.96
C GLN A 36 11.10 17.27 49.08
N ARG A 37 10.13 16.34 49.15
CA ARG A 37 8.74 16.56 48.68
C ARG A 37 7.67 15.98 49.61
N LEU A 38 7.43 16.69 50.71
CA LEU A 38 6.16 16.72 51.45
C LEU A 38 5.76 18.18 51.65
N LEU A 39 4.45 18.46 51.69
CA LEU A 39 3.82 19.80 51.79
C LEU A 39 3.98 20.67 50.51
N THR A 40 2.97 21.39 49.98
CA THR A 40 1.55 21.59 50.36
C THR A 40 0.71 22.05 49.14
N ARG A 41 -0.60 21.76 49.10
CA ARG A 41 -1.61 22.55 48.34
C ARG A 41 -2.07 23.72 49.24
N GLN A 42 -2.61 24.88 48.81
CA GLN A 42 -3.70 25.25 47.89
C GLN A 42 -3.54 26.76 47.54
N ASN A 43 -4.27 27.44 46.64
CA ASN A 43 -5.28 27.11 45.61
C ASN A 43 -5.24 28.23 44.54
N ASN A 44 -5.54 27.92 43.29
CA ASN A 44 -6.41 28.68 42.37
C ASN A 44 -6.54 27.86 41.08
N ASP A 45 -7.68 27.98 40.39
CA ASP A 45 -8.20 26.86 39.61
C ASP A 45 -7.85 26.91 38.12
N ASP A 46 -6.94 26.02 37.71
CA ASP A 46 -6.84 25.43 36.37
C ASP A 46 -6.36 23.98 36.54
N ILE A 47 -7.13 22.99 36.08
CA ILE A 47 -6.81 21.56 36.25
C ILE A 47 -7.01 20.76 34.95
N PHE A 48 -5.89 20.22 34.46
CA PHE A 48 -5.77 19.20 33.43
C PHE A 48 -6.66 17.97 33.71
N ILE A 49 -7.12 17.30 32.65
CA ILE A 49 -7.77 15.99 32.70
C ILE A 49 -7.12 15.09 31.64
N TRP A 50 -7.03 13.76 31.76
CA TRP A 50 -6.45 12.92 32.83
C TRP A 50 -6.56 11.45 32.35
N GLY A 51 -5.43 10.75 32.21
CA GLY A 51 -5.42 9.31 31.90
C GLY A 51 -4.78 8.48 33.00
N MET A 52 -5.55 8.02 34.00
CA MET A 52 -5.10 7.02 35.00
C MET A 52 -6.28 6.24 35.64
N PRO A 53 -6.09 4.96 36.04
CA PRO A 53 -7.10 4.19 36.79
C PRO A 53 -7.20 4.54 38.29
N LYS A 54 -8.32 4.17 38.91
CA LYS A 54 -8.59 4.23 40.37
C LYS A 54 -7.87 3.04 41.08
N ASN A 55 -7.52 2.99 42.37
CA ASN A 55 -7.84 3.75 43.61
C ASN A 55 -6.82 3.29 44.72
N ARG A 56 -6.50 3.91 45.89
CA ARG A 56 -6.95 5.11 46.65
C ARG A 56 -5.78 6.12 46.82
N SER A 57 -5.24 6.63 47.95
CA SER A 57 -5.33 6.48 49.42
C SER A 57 -4.94 7.81 50.14
N SER A 58 -4.83 7.84 51.49
CA SER A 58 -4.42 9.01 52.33
C SER A 58 -3.75 8.53 53.66
N PRO A 59 -3.21 9.35 54.62
CA PRO A 59 -3.41 10.82 54.84
C PRO A 59 -2.27 11.72 55.48
N GLN A 60 -2.41 13.05 55.32
CA GLN A 60 -2.30 14.18 56.31
C GLN A 60 -0.98 14.79 56.92
N VAL A 61 -1.13 16.08 57.32
CA VAL A 61 -0.43 16.97 58.32
C VAL A 61 0.58 18.06 57.87
N GLU A 62 0.15 19.35 58.01
CA GLU A 62 0.79 20.67 58.37
C GLU A 62 2.26 21.01 57.96
N ILE A 63 2.66 22.19 57.42
CA ILE A 63 2.29 23.65 57.49
C ILE A 63 2.95 24.44 58.64
N GLU A 64 4.13 25.04 58.39
CA GLU A 64 4.55 26.37 58.90
C GLU A 64 5.70 26.98 58.05
N GLU A 65 5.96 28.30 58.16
CA GLU A 65 7.03 29.15 57.55
C GLU A 65 6.74 30.06 56.33
N VAL A 66 5.68 29.86 55.53
CA VAL A 66 5.36 30.77 54.37
C VAL A 66 5.02 32.23 54.78
N MET A 67 4.87 32.49 56.08
CA MET A 67 4.37 33.73 56.70
C MET A 67 5.37 34.91 56.79
N LYS A 68 6.62 34.80 56.32
CA LYS A 68 7.66 35.85 56.59
C LYS A 68 8.10 36.74 55.42
N LEU A 69 7.75 36.45 54.15
CA LEU A 69 8.27 37.24 53.01
C LEU A 69 7.25 38.21 52.37
N LYS A 70 5.93 38.02 52.55
CA LYS A 70 4.88 38.89 51.96
C LYS A 70 4.79 40.32 52.55
N GLN A 71 5.62 40.68 53.55
CA GLN A 71 5.44 41.89 54.36
C GLN A 71 6.48 43.00 54.09
N ARG A 72 7.13 43.04 52.92
CA ARG A 72 8.18 44.04 52.60
C ARG A 72 8.10 44.76 51.24
N ILE A 73 7.12 44.47 50.38
CA ILE A 73 6.96 45.13 49.07
C ILE A 73 5.66 45.97 48.99
N LEU A 74 4.72 45.77 49.92
CA LEU A 74 3.51 46.60 50.06
C LEU A 74 3.84 47.94 50.78
N SER A 75 4.71 48.77 50.20
CA SER A 75 5.12 50.05 50.81
C SER A 75 5.47 51.18 49.81
N VAL A 76 5.31 50.98 48.50
CA VAL A 76 5.61 52.01 47.47
C VAL A 76 4.38 52.32 46.59
N ALA A 77 3.19 52.29 47.20
CA ALA A 77 1.94 52.74 46.59
C ALA A 77 1.44 54.04 47.29
N LEU A 78 2.33 55.03 47.47
CA LEU A 78 1.99 56.32 48.10
C LEU A 78 2.98 57.46 47.79
N ALA A 79 3.18 57.75 46.50
CA ALA A 79 3.67 59.03 45.99
C ALA A 79 2.80 59.40 44.77
N LEU A 80 1.93 60.41 44.89
CA LEU A 80 2.21 61.78 44.44
C LEU A 80 2.51 61.83 42.92
N CYS A 81 1.49 61.83 42.04
CA CYS A 81 0.59 62.95 41.68
C CYS A 81 1.04 63.66 40.38
N LEU A 82 0.09 64.31 39.70
CA LEU A 82 0.20 65.16 38.48
C LEU A 82 0.26 64.41 37.12
N VAL A 83 -0.42 64.85 36.03
CA VAL A 83 -1.65 65.68 35.87
C VAL A 83 -2.17 65.60 34.41
N LEU A 84 -3.51 65.68 34.21
CA LEU A 84 -4.37 66.20 33.09
C LEU A 84 -3.82 66.39 31.62
N SER A 85 -4.61 66.44 30.53
CA SER A 85 -6.00 66.00 30.19
C SER A 85 -6.34 66.27 28.69
N SER A 86 -7.49 65.74 28.23
CA SER A 86 -8.44 66.35 27.24
C SER A 86 -8.06 66.69 25.78
N GLN A 87 -8.48 65.83 24.84
CA GLN A 87 -9.54 66.04 23.82
C GLN A 87 -9.48 67.12 22.70
N SER A 88 -9.71 66.67 21.44
CA SER A 88 -10.74 67.15 20.46
C SER A 88 -10.36 67.82 19.11
N ALA A 89 -10.89 67.19 18.04
CA ALA A 89 -11.57 67.75 16.83
C ALA A 89 -10.83 68.50 15.70
N ALA A 90 -10.81 67.83 14.53
CA ALA A 90 -11.00 68.27 13.12
C ALA A 90 -10.91 69.76 12.68
N TYR A 91 -10.27 70.00 11.52
CA TYR A 91 -10.90 70.44 10.25
C TYR A 91 -9.90 70.28 9.07
N ALA A 92 -10.30 70.54 7.82
CA ALA A 92 -9.48 70.34 6.60
C ALA A 92 -9.55 71.54 5.64
N TRP A 93 -8.57 71.68 4.73
CA TRP A 93 -8.74 72.01 3.28
C TRP A 93 -7.42 72.21 2.49
N ASP A 94 -7.56 72.00 1.17
CA ASP A 94 -6.80 72.45 -0.01
C ASP A 94 -5.29 72.17 -0.24
N THR A 95 -5.06 71.47 -1.36
CA THR A 95 -3.81 71.25 -2.10
C THR A 95 -3.53 72.39 -3.11
N PRO A 96 -2.28 72.61 -3.61
CA PRO A 96 -1.90 71.89 -4.84
C PRO A 96 -0.39 71.54 -5.02
N ALA A 97 -0.18 70.40 -5.71
CA ALA A 97 0.90 70.08 -6.67
C ALA A 97 2.39 70.34 -6.34
N LEU A 98 3.16 69.24 -6.25
CA LEU A 98 4.01 68.78 -7.38
C LEU A 98 4.37 67.27 -7.21
N GLU A 99 4.68 66.60 -8.32
CA GLU A 99 4.91 65.15 -8.46
C GLU A 99 6.41 64.80 -8.22
N ALA A 100 6.87 63.55 -8.03
CA ALA A 100 6.27 62.22 -8.24
C ALA A 100 6.93 61.10 -7.38
N ASP A 101 6.48 59.86 -7.62
CA ASP A 101 7.12 58.55 -7.40
C ASP A 101 7.04 57.78 -6.05
N TYR A 102 6.01 56.94 -5.98
CA TYR A 102 5.99 55.51 -5.54
C TYR A 102 6.91 55.05 -4.39
N MET A 103 6.35 54.86 -3.19
CA MET A 103 5.74 53.58 -2.75
C MET A 103 5.36 53.68 -1.27
N GLU A 104 4.12 53.37 -0.89
CA GLU A 104 3.72 53.25 0.51
C GLU A 104 2.75 52.08 0.71
N GLU A 105 2.89 51.36 1.83
CA GLU A 105 1.93 50.35 2.27
C GLU A 105 0.67 51.03 2.83
N SER A 106 -0.52 50.48 2.57
CA SER A 106 -1.55 50.42 3.62
C SER A 106 -2.64 49.40 3.32
N THR A 107 -2.79 48.48 4.28
CA THR A 107 -4.01 47.76 4.66
C THR A 107 -5.31 48.24 3.99
N PHE A 108 -5.90 47.40 3.14
CA PHE A 108 -7.34 47.44 2.85
C PHE A 108 -8.07 46.30 3.59
N GLY A 109 -9.33 46.56 3.97
CA GLY A 109 -10.02 45.83 5.02
C GLY A 109 -10.31 44.35 4.72
N LEU A 110 -10.15 43.53 5.75
CA LEU A 110 -10.82 42.24 5.86
C LEU A 110 -12.30 42.48 6.19
N ASP A 111 -13.14 42.60 5.16
CA ASP A 111 -14.58 42.42 5.31
C ASP A 111 -15.19 41.89 4.00
N ALA A 112 -16.36 41.24 4.11
CA ALA A 112 -17.01 40.44 3.07
C ALA A 112 -16.21 39.20 2.57
N ARG A 113 -16.47 38.04 3.19
CA ARG A 113 -16.24 36.72 2.57
C ARG A 113 -17.17 36.57 1.35
N GLU A 114 -16.63 36.55 0.14
CA GLU A 114 -17.34 35.99 -1.01
C GLU A 114 -17.08 34.47 -1.09
N ASP A 115 -18.13 33.71 -0.82
CA ASP A 115 -18.36 32.29 -1.16
C ASP A 115 -17.22 31.26 -0.96
N THR A 116 -16.68 31.19 0.26
CA THR A 116 -16.00 29.96 0.75
C THR A 116 -17.03 28.98 1.31
N SER A 117 -17.71 28.25 0.43
CA SER A 117 -18.60 27.16 0.83
C SER A 117 -17.84 26.08 1.62
N LEU A 118 -18.42 25.64 2.74
CA LEU A 118 -17.77 24.76 3.72
C LEU A 118 -17.74 23.31 3.21
N THR A 119 -16.86 23.05 2.24
CA THR A 119 -16.68 21.77 1.55
C THR A 119 -15.37 21.09 1.98
N PRO A 120 -15.22 19.76 1.86
CA PRO A 120 -13.97 19.08 2.20
C PRO A 120 -12.80 19.60 1.35
N THR A 121 -13.07 19.98 0.10
CA THR A 121 -12.11 20.61 -0.81
C THR A 121 -11.70 22.02 -0.37
N GLY A 122 -12.65 22.85 0.07
CA GLY A 122 -12.35 24.18 0.61
C GLY A 122 -11.56 24.12 1.92
N VAL A 123 -11.93 23.18 2.80
CA VAL A 123 -11.25 22.87 4.06
C VAL A 123 -9.82 22.37 3.80
N TYR A 124 -9.62 21.44 2.85
CA TYR A 124 -8.29 21.03 2.39
C TYR A 124 -7.46 22.21 1.89
N GLY A 125 -8.03 23.04 1.00
CA GLY A 125 -7.35 24.21 0.43
C GLY A 125 -6.90 25.22 1.48
N ALA A 126 -7.71 25.45 2.51
CA ALA A 126 -7.37 26.33 3.62
C ALA A 126 -6.27 25.76 4.54
N MET A 127 -6.27 24.44 4.81
CA MET A 127 -5.18 23.79 5.55
C MET A 127 -3.88 23.80 4.75
N ILE A 128 -3.91 23.41 3.47
CA ILE A 128 -2.70 23.25 2.66
C ILE A 128 -2.02 24.59 2.35
N ALA A 129 -2.76 25.72 2.40
CA ALA A 129 -2.21 27.08 2.31
C ALA A 129 -1.25 27.46 3.47
N LEU A 130 -1.20 26.66 4.55
CA LEU A 130 -0.20 26.78 5.60
C LEU A 130 1.11 26.06 5.26
N LYS A 131 1.07 24.99 4.45
CA LYS A 131 2.15 24.01 4.27
C LYS A 131 3.47 24.60 3.76
N ASP A 132 3.41 25.62 2.92
CA ASP A 132 4.61 26.27 2.35
C ASP A 132 5.14 27.44 3.21
N GLN A 133 4.47 27.77 4.32
CA GLN A 133 4.94 28.78 5.26
C GLN A 133 5.99 28.15 6.19
N GLU A 134 7.11 28.84 6.45
CA GLU A 134 8.28 28.28 7.17
C GLU A 134 7.92 27.63 8.53
N ALA A 135 6.90 28.13 9.23
CA ALA A 135 6.44 27.59 10.52
C ALA A 135 5.73 26.23 10.44
N TYR A 136 5.19 25.83 9.27
CA TYR A 136 4.43 24.59 9.07
C TYR A 136 4.99 23.71 7.95
N LYS A 137 6.20 24.03 7.47
CA LYS A 137 6.89 23.32 6.40
C LYS A 137 7.29 21.91 6.83
N GLU A 138 7.33 20.98 5.87
CA GLU A 138 7.74 19.59 6.12
C GLU A 138 9.11 19.52 6.83
N GLY A 139 9.17 18.85 7.97
CA GLY A 139 10.39 18.72 8.77
C GLY A 139 10.78 19.93 9.62
N THR A 140 10.01 21.03 9.61
CA THR A 140 10.21 22.15 10.56
C THR A 140 10.08 21.64 12.00
N PRO A 141 10.97 22.03 12.94
CA PRO A 141 10.85 21.65 14.35
C PRO A 141 9.50 22.06 14.95
N TRP A 142 8.84 21.11 15.60
CA TRP A 142 7.55 21.31 16.26
C TRP A 142 7.50 20.45 17.50
N THR A 143 7.54 21.09 18.67
CA THR A 143 7.64 20.40 19.97
C THR A 143 6.52 20.88 20.89
N ASN A 144 6.61 20.65 22.20
CA ASN A 144 5.69 21.28 23.15
C ASN A 144 6.07 22.74 23.45
N ASP A 145 7.32 23.13 23.16
CA ASP A 145 7.93 24.39 23.60
C ASP A 145 8.26 25.33 22.41
N GLU A 146 8.43 24.78 21.21
CA GLU A 146 8.64 25.52 19.95
C GLU A 146 7.47 25.24 18.99
N PRO A 147 6.88 26.28 18.34
CA PRO A 147 7.38 27.67 18.23
C PRO A 147 7.03 28.63 19.40
N TYR A 148 6.49 28.15 20.53
CA TYR A 148 5.81 28.99 21.54
C TYR A 148 6.73 29.61 22.63
N SER A 149 7.72 30.41 22.24
CA SER A 149 8.75 30.94 23.16
C SER A 149 8.45 32.33 23.78
N ASP A 150 7.26 32.55 24.36
CA ASP A 150 6.88 33.77 25.09
C ASP A 150 5.91 33.47 26.27
N SER A 151 5.76 34.44 27.17
CA SER A 151 5.26 34.47 28.57
C SER A 151 4.14 33.53 29.06
N LYS A 152 3.42 32.81 28.20
CA LYS A 152 2.47 31.74 28.59
C LYS A 152 2.55 30.45 27.77
N GLY A 153 3.05 30.47 26.53
CA GLY A 153 3.37 29.27 25.76
C GLY A 153 2.21 28.40 25.22
N TYR A 154 0.95 28.87 25.18
CA TYR A 154 -0.18 28.07 24.65
C TYR A 154 -0.82 28.69 23.41
N TYR A 155 -1.27 27.84 22.47
CA TYR A 155 -2.24 28.22 21.44
C TYR A 155 -3.66 28.24 22.02
N HIS A 156 -4.50 29.20 21.62
CA HIS A 156 -5.90 29.32 22.03
C HIS A 156 -6.84 28.98 20.87
N TRP A 157 -7.70 27.98 21.08
CA TRP A 157 -8.61 27.42 20.08
C TRP A 157 -9.83 28.30 19.81
N ASN A 158 -10.14 28.55 18.54
CA ASN A 158 -11.29 29.37 18.12
C ASN A 158 -12.55 28.54 17.87
N GLY A 159 -12.47 27.20 17.87
CA GLY A 159 -13.61 26.29 17.73
C GLY A 159 -14.55 26.16 18.93
N GLY A 160 -14.52 27.13 19.86
CA GLY A 160 -15.37 27.16 21.04
C GLY A 160 -14.95 26.18 22.15
N THR A 161 -15.89 25.84 23.02
CA THR A 161 -15.62 24.98 24.18
C THR A 161 -15.70 23.48 23.85
N ILE A 162 -14.94 22.66 24.59
CA ILE A 162 -15.21 21.21 24.74
C ILE A 162 -15.61 20.99 26.20
N ASP A 163 -16.68 20.24 26.46
CA ASP A 163 -17.30 20.07 27.80
C ASP A 163 -17.48 21.37 28.59
N GLY A 164 -17.85 22.46 27.90
CA GLY A 164 -18.05 23.78 28.50
C GLY A 164 -16.76 24.51 28.94
N LYS A 165 -15.57 24.00 28.57
CA LYS A 165 -14.27 24.62 28.86
C LYS A 165 -13.63 25.20 27.60
N ASN A 166 -13.02 26.38 27.72
CA ASN A 166 -12.15 26.93 26.68
C ASN A 166 -10.85 26.12 26.62
N ILE A 167 -10.40 25.75 25.42
CA ILE A 167 -9.23 24.87 25.25
C ILE A 167 -8.00 25.68 24.88
N SER A 168 -6.88 25.35 25.53
CA SER A 168 -5.54 25.89 25.23
C SER A 168 -4.57 24.73 25.04
N ALA A 169 -3.70 24.80 24.04
CA ALA A 169 -2.99 23.65 23.50
C ALA A 169 -1.48 23.91 23.27
N VAL A 170 -0.71 22.82 23.20
CA VAL A 170 0.71 22.76 22.79
C VAL A 170 0.94 21.53 21.90
N GLY A 171 2.10 21.43 21.24
CA GLY A 171 2.52 20.23 20.51
C GLY A 171 1.54 19.80 19.41
N CYS A 172 1.27 18.49 19.33
CA CYS A 172 0.38 17.89 18.33
C CYS A 172 -1.04 18.48 18.35
N VAL A 173 -1.56 18.80 19.53
CA VAL A 173 -2.91 19.39 19.69
C VAL A 173 -2.93 20.81 19.10
N ALA A 174 -1.91 21.62 19.38
CA ALA A 174 -1.82 22.98 18.85
C ALA A 174 -1.64 23.00 17.32
N PHE A 175 -0.90 22.05 16.76
CA PHE A 175 -0.74 21.92 15.31
C PHE A 175 -2.08 21.66 14.61
N ALA A 176 -2.80 20.60 15.03
CA ALA A 176 -4.11 20.27 14.48
C ALA A 176 -5.13 21.41 14.68
N PHE A 177 -5.06 22.12 15.82
CA PHE A 177 -5.92 23.27 16.08
C PHE A 177 -5.63 24.46 15.17
N ILE A 178 -4.37 24.78 14.85
CA ILE A 178 -4.03 25.85 13.90
C ILE A 178 -4.57 25.56 12.50
N LEU A 179 -4.36 24.33 11.99
CA LEU A 179 -4.84 23.93 10.67
C LEU A 179 -6.37 23.97 10.60
N SER A 180 -7.06 23.49 11.66
CA SER A 180 -8.51 23.53 11.74
C SER A 180 -9.07 24.95 11.92
N ASP A 181 -8.43 25.83 12.70
CA ASP A 181 -8.84 27.25 12.80
C ASP A 181 -8.62 28.02 11.50
N ALA A 182 -7.61 27.69 10.70
CA ALA A 182 -7.46 28.24 9.34
C ALA A 182 -8.59 27.79 8.40
N ALA A 183 -9.05 26.54 8.50
CA ALA A 183 -10.10 26.00 7.64
C ALA A 183 -11.54 26.35 8.06
N PHE A 184 -11.82 26.36 9.37
CA PHE A 184 -13.17 26.52 9.93
C PHE A 184 -13.37 27.87 10.65
N GLY A 185 -12.32 28.67 10.85
CA GLY A 185 -12.38 29.96 11.53
C GLY A 185 -12.84 29.83 12.99
N SER A 186 -14.00 30.37 13.31
CA SER A 186 -14.63 30.31 14.65
C SER A 186 -15.87 29.40 14.72
N LEU A 187 -16.08 28.51 13.73
CA LEU A 187 -17.19 27.55 13.77
C LEU A 187 -17.09 26.62 15.00
N PRO A 188 -18.19 26.37 15.73
CA PRO A 188 -18.18 25.55 16.92
C PRO A 188 -17.92 24.07 16.59
N ASN A 189 -17.15 23.42 17.45
CA ASN A 189 -16.85 22.00 17.34
C ASN A 189 -17.99 21.09 17.88
N ARG A 190 -17.96 19.82 17.47
CA ARG A 190 -18.56 18.68 18.19
C ARG A 190 -17.51 17.57 18.30
N MET A 191 -17.61 16.76 19.36
CA MET A 191 -16.71 15.64 19.63
C MET A 191 -17.52 14.36 19.79
N TYR A 192 -17.02 13.24 19.28
CA TYR A 192 -17.63 11.91 19.45
C TYR A 192 -16.59 10.91 19.97
N GLU A 193 -16.93 10.23 21.06
CA GLU A 193 -16.12 9.21 21.72
C GLU A 193 -16.04 7.90 20.92
N ALA A 194 -15.01 7.09 21.18
CA ALA A 194 -14.85 5.76 20.59
C ALA A 194 -16.12 4.88 20.72
N GLY A 195 -16.58 4.31 19.61
CA GLY A 195 -17.84 3.57 19.52
C GLY A 195 -19.10 4.44 19.34
N GLY A 196 -18.96 5.77 19.35
CA GLY A 196 -20.00 6.75 19.00
C GLY A 196 -19.97 7.23 17.55
N PHE A 197 -19.07 6.71 16.72
CA PHE A 197 -18.89 7.07 15.30
C PHE A 197 -18.45 5.87 14.45
N SER A 198 -18.68 5.96 13.14
CA SER A 198 -18.20 5.04 12.10
C SER A 198 -17.01 5.64 11.34
N TYR A 199 -16.32 4.86 10.52
CA TYR A 199 -15.22 5.39 9.70
C TYR A 199 -15.72 6.40 8.67
N GLU A 200 -16.91 6.14 8.16
CA GLU A 200 -17.65 6.93 7.16
C GLU A 200 -18.09 8.30 7.72
N ASP A 201 -18.09 8.48 9.04
CA ASP A 201 -18.31 9.77 9.71
C ASP A 201 -17.10 10.71 9.61
N ILE A 202 -15.90 10.20 9.33
CA ILE A 202 -14.65 10.99 9.25
C ILE A 202 -14.55 11.74 7.91
N LYS A 203 -14.25 13.03 7.97
CA LYS A 203 -14.11 13.94 6.81
C LYS A 203 -12.80 14.72 6.86
N VAL A 204 -12.41 15.30 5.72
CA VAL A 204 -11.23 16.18 5.64
C VAL A 204 -11.39 17.37 6.58
N GLY A 205 -10.34 17.69 7.33
CA GLY A 205 -10.31 18.73 8.37
C GLY A 205 -10.87 18.32 9.73
N ASP A 206 -11.39 17.10 9.88
CA ASP A 206 -11.66 16.52 11.18
C ASP A 206 -10.35 16.16 11.90
N ILE A 207 -10.36 16.24 13.23
CA ILE A 207 -9.21 15.99 14.09
C ILE A 207 -9.38 14.62 14.75
N LEU A 208 -8.40 13.73 14.60
CA LEU A 208 -8.39 12.41 15.23
C LEU A 208 -7.44 12.41 16.43
N ARG A 209 -7.85 11.77 17.53
CA ARG A 209 -7.01 11.51 18.70
C ARG A 209 -6.61 10.04 18.74
N VAL A 210 -5.43 9.72 18.23
CA VAL A 210 -4.97 8.35 17.91
C VAL A 210 -4.00 7.78 18.94
N ASN A 211 -3.64 6.50 18.77
CA ASN A 211 -2.65 5.78 19.58
C ASN A 211 -2.98 5.80 21.09
N ASN A 212 -4.20 5.40 21.47
CA ASN A 212 -4.67 5.35 22.86
C ASN A 212 -4.59 6.71 23.58
N ASP A 213 -5.17 7.75 22.98
CA ASP A 213 -5.18 9.12 23.53
C ASP A 213 -3.76 9.70 23.77
N THR A 214 -2.80 9.41 22.89
CA THR A 214 -1.43 9.95 23.00
C THR A 214 -1.10 11.01 21.95
N HIS A 215 -1.59 10.87 20.70
CA HIS A 215 -1.24 11.78 19.60
C HIS A 215 -2.48 12.38 18.93
N THR A 216 -2.38 13.62 18.45
CA THR A 216 -3.46 14.34 17.75
C THR A 216 -3.01 14.66 16.33
N VAL A 217 -3.86 14.35 15.36
CA VAL A 217 -3.61 14.50 13.93
C VAL A 217 -4.83 15.15 13.26
N ILE A 218 -4.65 15.79 12.11
CA ILE A 218 -5.76 16.35 11.32
C ILE A 218 -5.83 15.71 9.93
N VAL A 219 -7.03 15.32 9.52
CA VAL A 219 -7.28 14.58 8.28
C VAL A 219 -7.12 15.50 7.07
N LEU A 220 -6.21 15.15 6.15
CA LEU A 220 -6.04 15.80 4.85
C LEU A 220 -6.87 15.13 3.76
N GLU A 221 -6.93 13.80 3.78
CA GLU A 221 -7.62 12.99 2.76
C GLU A 221 -8.31 11.79 3.43
N VAL A 222 -9.43 11.36 2.85
CA VAL A 222 -10.19 10.16 3.28
C VAL A 222 -10.37 9.24 2.08
N SER A 223 -10.03 7.97 2.23
CA SER A 223 -10.27 6.91 1.26
C SER A 223 -10.90 5.69 1.93
N GLU A 224 -11.37 4.71 1.17
CA GLU A 224 -11.92 3.46 1.73
C GLU A 224 -10.87 2.64 2.50
N ALA A 225 -9.58 2.76 2.17
CA ALA A 225 -8.48 2.07 2.80
C ALA A 225 -7.93 2.77 4.07
N GLY A 226 -8.22 4.05 4.24
CA GLY A 226 -7.64 4.86 5.33
C GLY A 226 -7.58 6.36 5.02
N VAL A 227 -7.06 7.12 5.99
CA VAL A 227 -6.89 8.57 5.91
C VAL A 227 -5.42 8.94 5.69
N VAL A 228 -5.19 10.10 5.07
CA VAL A 228 -3.89 10.78 5.06
C VAL A 228 -3.97 11.96 6.02
N VAL A 229 -2.96 12.17 6.87
CA VAL A 229 -2.99 13.21 7.92
C VAL A 229 -1.81 14.19 7.84
N ALA A 230 -2.02 15.36 8.44
CA ALA A 230 -0.95 16.23 8.91
C ALA A 230 -0.84 16.14 10.43
N GLU A 231 0.39 16.13 10.94
CA GLU A 231 0.68 15.99 12.37
C GLU A 231 1.98 16.76 12.74
N GLY A 232 2.15 17.02 14.04
CA GLY A 232 3.31 17.75 14.56
C GLY A 232 3.68 17.23 15.95
N ASN A 233 4.97 17.24 16.30
CA ASN A 233 5.48 16.62 17.53
C ASN A 233 5.10 15.13 17.67
N ILE A 234 5.34 14.33 16.62
CA ILE A 234 5.28 12.86 16.72
C ILE A 234 6.40 12.35 17.64
N SER A 235 6.12 11.31 18.42
CA SER A 235 7.02 10.80 19.47
C SER A 235 8.11 9.84 18.99
N THR A 236 8.06 9.39 17.74
CA THR A 236 8.87 8.29 17.19
C THR A 236 9.20 8.52 15.71
N GLY A 237 10.25 7.87 15.22
CA GLY A 237 10.67 7.95 13.82
C GLY A 237 11.63 9.10 13.51
N ASP A 238 11.96 9.26 12.24
CA ASP A 238 12.77 10.34 11.68
C ASP A 238 12.04 11.70 11.68
N HIS A 239 10.70 11.70 11.66
CA HIS A 239 9.86 12.89 11.86
C HIS A 239 9.70 13.31 13.34
N GLN A 240 10.34 12.62 14.31
CA GLN A 240 10.23 12.94 15.74
C GLN A 240 10.47 14.43 16.05
N GLY A 241 9.52 15.06 16.76
CA GLY A 241 9.62 16.47 17.17
C GLY A 241 9.56 17.48 16.02
N LYS A 242 8.93 17.14 14.90
CA LYS A 242 8.78 17.99 13.70
C LYS A 242 7.35 18.03 13.21
N VAL A 243 7.07 18.91 12.23
CA VAL A 243 5.90 18.87 11.36
C VAL A 243 6.05 17.76 10.31
N HIS A 244 4.94 17.06 10.03
CA HIS A 244 4.83 16.07 8.96
C HIS A 244 3.48 16.15 8.24
N TRP A 245 3.49 16.16 6.91
CA TRP A 245 2.31 16.13 6.04
C TRP A 245 2.34 14.89 5.15
N GLY A 246 1.46 13.92 5.40
CA GLY A 246 1.26 12.78 4.51
C GLY A 246 1.31 11.39 5.15
N ARG A 247 1.30 11.26 6.48
CA ARG A 247 1.21 9.93 7.09
C ARG A 247 -0.14 9.30 6.75
N ALA A 248 -0.10 8.12 6.16
CA ALA A 248 -1.28 7.28 5.99
C ALA A 248 -1.60 6.55 7.31
N ILE A 249 -2.88 6.46 7.64
CA ILE A 249 -3.45 5.72 8.77
C ILE A 249 -4.52 4.82 8.19
N SER A 250 -4.40 3.49 8.31
CA SER A 250 -5.39 2.58 7.71
C SER A 250 -6.76 2.73 8.38
N LYS A 251 -7.83 2.31 7.70
CA LYS A 251 -9.19 2.28 8.24
C LYS A 251 -9.25 1.52 9.56
N GLU A 252 -8.48 0.44 9.69
CA GLU A 252 -8.34 -0.37 10.89
C GLU A 252 -7.57 0.37 12.00
N GLU A 253 -6.45 1.06 11.69
CA GLU A 253 -5.73 1.88 12.68
C GLU A 253 -6.59 3.06 13.17
N VAL A 254 -7.35 3.72 12.29
CA VAL A 254 -8.33 4.75 12.68
C VAL A 254 -9.35 4.15 13.64
N MET A 255 -10.05 3.08 13.25
CA MET A 255 -11.16 2.55 14.06
C MET A 255 -10.73 1.78 15.31
N SER A 256 -9.46 1.36 15.42
CA SER A 256 -8.94 0.66 16.60
C SER A 256 -8.11 1.51 17.57
N SER A 257 -7.52 2.63 17.11
CA SER A 257 -6.64 3.48 17.93
C SER A 257 -7.19 4.87 18.24
N THR A 258 -8.24 5.34 17.53
CA THR A 258 -8.84 6.66 17.73
C THR A 258 -9.76 6.65 18.96
N SER A 259 -9.38 7.37 20.02
CA SER A 259 -10.17 7.49 21.25
C SER A 259 -11.39 8.38 21.10
N HIS A 260 -11.29 9.42 20.28
CA HIS A 260 -12.38 10.31 19.87
C HIS A 260 -11.99 11.05 18.59
N TYR A 261 -12.98 11.59 17.89
CA TYR A 261 -12.75 12.56 16.82
C TYR A 261 -13.52 13.87 17.09
N ILE A 262 -12.97 14.97 16.59
CA ILE A 262 -13.55 16.31 16.70
C ILE A 262 -13.84 16.82 15.28
N THR A 263 -15.09 17.20 15.04
CA THR A 263 -15.55 17.79 13.77
C THR A 263 -16.03 19.22 13.96
N ARG A 264 -15.94 20.02 12.90
CA ARG A 264 -16.43 21.41 12.84
C ARG A 264 -17.40 21.66 11.69
N TYR A 265 -17.75 20.60 10.96
CA TYR A 265 -18.90 20.62 10.07
C TYR A 265 -20.20 20.78 10.88
N PRO A 266 -21.22 21.50 10.38
CA PRO A 266 -22.52 21.61 11.03
C PRO A 266 -23.17 20.25 11.37
N GLU A 267 -24.11 20.26 12.31
CA GLU A 267 -24.90 19.08 12.61
C GLU A 267 -25.85 18.78 11.44
N GLY A 268 -25.88 17.53 10.97
CA GLY A 268 -26.57 17.16 9.72
C GLY A 268 -25.81 17.50 8.43
N TYR A 269 -24.51 17.81 8.49
CA TYR A 269 -23.67 17.97 7.30
C TYR A 269 -23.35 16.62 6.62
N VAL A 270 -23.52 16.56 5.30
CA VAL A 270 -23.43 15.32 4.51
C VAL A 270 -22.28 15.41 3.50
N SER A 271 -21.63 14.27 3.25
CA SER A 271 -20.49 14.10 2.32
C SER A 271 -20.74 12.84 1.48
N PRO A 272 -20.28 12.80 0.21
CA PRO A 272 -20.86 12.09 -0.93
C PRO A 272 -22.38 11.85 -1.07
N ASP A 273 -23.17 11.65 -0.02
CA ASP A 273 -24.64 11.56 -0.06
C ASP A 273 -25.34 12.94 -0.20
N ASP A 274 -24.57 14.00 -0.51
CA ASP A 274 -25.12 15.28 -0.95
C ASP A 274 -25.90 15.03 -2.26
N PRO A 275 -27.20 15.40 -2.36
CA PRO A 275 -27.96 15.25 -3.60
C PRO A 275 -27.29 15.91 -4.81
N SER A 276 -26.46 16.93 -4.58
CA SER A 276 -25.69 17.63 -5.60
C SER A 276 -24.34 16.97 -5.92
N ALA A 277 -23.85 15.98 -5.17
CA ALA A 277 -22.59 15.28 -5.46
C ALA A 277 -22.57 14.66 -6.88
N ASN A 278 -23.75 14.24 -7.36
CA ASN A 278 -23.99 13.70 -8.70
C ASN A 278 -24.39 14.75 -9.75
N GLU A 279 -24.50 16.05 -9.39
CA GLU A 279 -24.70 17.11 -10.38
C GLU A 279 -23.50 17.21 -11.31
N ILE A 280 -23.78 17.25 -12.62
CA ILE A 280 -22.79 17.38 -13.67
C ILE A 280 -22.29 18.83 -13.71
N ILE A 281 -21.01 19.04 -13.44
CA ILE A 281 -20.35 20.35 -13.52
C ILE A 281 -19.70 20.62 -14.88
N ASP A 282 -19.45 19.57 -15.65
CA ASP A 282 -18.89 19.64 -17.00
C ASP A 282 -19.21 18.36 -17.79
N SER A 283 -19.35 18.44 -19.11
CA SER A 283 -19.67 17.28 -19.95
C SER A 283 -19.46 17.56 -21.44
N GLY A 284 -19.28 16.49 -22.23
CA GLY A 284 -19.16 16.62 -23.68
C GLY A 284 -19.19 15.29 -24.44
N THR A 285 -18.96 15.38 -25.74
CA THR A 285 -18.82 14.23 -26.65
C THR A 285 -17.36 14.03 -27.03
N LEU A 286 -16.98 12.78 -27.32
CA LEU A 286 -15.69 12.41 -27.90
C LEU A 286 -15.90 11.91 -29.34
N ASN A 287 -14.81 11.75 -30.09
CA ASN A 287 -14.85 11.02 -31.36
C ASN A 287 -15.29 9.56 -31.12
N GLY A 288 -15.85 8.92 -32.16
CA GLY A 288 -16.38 7.55 -32.08
C GLY A 288 -17.81 7.44 -31.52
N GLY A 289 -18.41 8.53 -31.03
CA GLY A 289 -19.76 8.51 -30.45
C GLY A 289 -19.78 8.24 -28.94
N LEU A 290 -18.61 8.23 -28.29
CA LEU A 290 -18.50 8.26 -26.83
C LEU A 290 -18.88 9.64 -26.28
N SER A 291 -19.19 9.67 -24.98
CA SER A 291 -19.55 10.87 -24.22
C SER A 291 -18.86 10.84 -22.86
N TRP A 292 -18.76 11.99 -22.20
CA TRP A 292 -18.20 12.11 -20.87
C TRP A 292 -18.98 13.11 -20.00
N LYS A 293 -18.99 12.84 -18.69
CA LYS A 293 -19.66 13.63 -17.64
C LYS A 293 -18.72 13.74 -16.44
N LEU A 294 -18.52 14.93 -15.89
CA LEU A 294 -17.80 15.18 -14.65
C LEU A 294 -18.78 15.69 -13.58
N THR A 295 -18.83 15.03 -12.43
CA THR A 295 -19.72 15.41 -11.32
C THR A 295 -19.05 16.36 -10.31
N LYS A 296 -19.83 17.04 -9.46
CA LYS A 296 -19.32 17.82 -8.31
C LYS A 296 -18.39 17.00 -7.41
N ALA A 297 -18.64 15.70 -7.24
CA ALA A 297 -17.79 14.79 -6.48
C ALA A 297 -16.45 14.44 -7.17
N GLY A 298 -16.16 14.99 -8.36
CA GLY A 298 -14.94 14.69 -9.10
C GLY A 298 -14.97 13.33 -9.79
N THR A 299 -16.13 12.71 -9.97
CA THR A 299 -16.24 11.47 -10.77
C THR A 299 -16.35 11.85 -12.24
N LEU A 300 -15.31 11.51 -13.02
CA LEU A 300 -15.32 11.59 -14.48
C LEU A 300 -15.73 10.23 -15.04
N THR A 301 -16.88 10.17 -15.68
CA THR A 301 -17.37 8.95 -16.33
C THR A 301 -17.29 9.09 -17.84
N ILE A 302 -16.79 8.04 -18.51
CA ILE A 302 -16.77 7.88 -19.96
C ILE A 302 -17.81 6.83 -20.34
N SER A 303 -18.73 7.19 -21.25
CA SER A 303 -19.94 6.43 -21.59
C SER A 303 -20.11 6.27 -23.10
N GLY A 304 -20.47 5.08 -23.57
CA GLY A 304 -20.82 4.81 -24.98
C GLY A 304 -20.19 3.52 -25.52
N SER A 305 -20.13 3.39 -26.84
CA SER A 305 -19.51 2.23 -27.51
C SER A 305 -18.28 2.65 -28.34
N GLY A 306 -17.18 1.89 -28.25
CA GLY A 306 -15.98 2.03 -29.09
C GLY A 306 -14.74 2.57 -28.38
N ALA A 307 -13.71 2.87 -29.15
CA ALA A 307 -12.40 3.30 -28.65
C ALA A 307 -12.42 4.77 -28.18
N MET A 308 -11.79 5.07 -27.05
CA MET A 308 -11.47 6.46 -26.69
C MET A 308 -10.43 7.03 -27.67
N PRO A 309 -10.53 8.32 -28.05
CA PRO A 309 -9.53 8.95 -28.91
C PRO A 309 -8.18 9.12 -28.19
N ASP A 310 -7.09 9.02 -28.95
CA ASP A 310 -5.76 9.41 -28.52
C ASP A 310 -5.59 10.93 -28.47
N TYR A 311 -4.76 11.41 -27.54
CA TYR A 311 -4.36 12.81 -27.41
C TYR A 311 -2.84 12.94 -27.52
N SER A 312 -2.34 14.03 -28.11
CA SER A 312 -0.89 14.28 -28.21
C SER A 312 -0.26 14.66 -26.87
N SER A 313 -1.05 15.28 -25.99
CA SER A 313 -0.62 15.84 -24.71
C SER A 313 -1.79 16.16 -23.79
N ALA A 314 -1.50 16.39 -22.51
CA ALA A 314 -2.52 16.66 -21.50
C ALA A 314 -3.42 17.88 -21.81
N VAL A 315 -2.94 18.86 -22.59
CA VAL A 315 -3.72 20.07 -22.95
C VAL A 315 -4.77 19.84 -24.04
N GLU A 316 -4.77 18.70 -24.70
CA GLU A 316 -5.82 18.31 -25.67
C GLU A 316 -6.97 17.53 -25.01
N GLN A 317 -6.82 17.12 -23.75
CA GLN A 317 -7.89 16.46 -22.99
C GLN A 317 -9.10 17.40 -22.85
N PRO A 318 -10.35 16.94 -23.13
CA PRO A 318 -11.56 17.76 -22.97
C PRO A 318 -11.75 18.27 -21.53
N TRP A 319 -11.27 17.49 -20.55
CA TRP A 319 -11.29 17.79 -19.12
C TRP A 319 -10.01 18.47 -18.60
N ASN A 320 -9.09 18.94 -19.46
CA ASN A 320 -7.80 19.53 -19.01
C ASN A 320 -7.99 20.63 -17.94
N GLY A 321 -8.90 21.57 -18.18
CA GLY A 321 -9.24 22.66 -17.26
C GLY A 321 -9.94 22.22 -15.95
N LYS A 322 -10.22 20.92 -15.81
CA LYS A 322 -10.81 20.26 -14.63
C LYS A 322 -9.92 19.12 -14.09
N SER A 323 -8.73 18.90 -14.66
CA SER A 323 -7.82 17.79 -14.34
C SER A 323 -7.52 17.66 -12.84
N SER A 324 -7.38 18.79 -12.13
CA SER A 324 -7.17 18.87 -10.67
C SER A 324 -8.43 18.63 -9.82
N GLN A 325 -9.61 18.52 -10.43
CA GLN A 325 -10.90 18.25 -9.78
C GLN A 325 -11.37 16.79 -9.96
N ILE A 326 -10.86 16.08 -10.96
CA ILE A 326 -11.09 14.63 -11.13
C ILE A 326 -10.50 13.89 -9.93
N ARG A 327 -11.25 12.95 -9.34
CA ARG A 327 -10.84 12.06 -8.24
C ARG A 327 -11.08 10.59 -8.56
N LYS A 328 -12.16 10.28 -9.26
CA LYS A 328 -12.49 8.93 -9.75
C LYS A 328 -12.69 8.97 -11.26
N VAL A 329 -12.14 7.99 -11.98
CA VAL A 329 -12.47 7.75 -13.39
C VAL A 329 -13.30 6.48 -13.49
N VAL A 330 -14.37 6.50 -14.29
CA VAL A 330 -15.24 5.34 -14.54
C VAL A 330 -15.36 5.15 -16.04
N ILE A 331 -14.91 4.00 -16.54
CA ILE A 331 -15.01 3.61 -17.95
C ILE A 331 -16.15 2.60 -18.08
N GLU A 332 -17.33 3.06 -18.50
CA GLU A 332 -18.55 2.24 -18.59
C GLU A 332 -18.46 1.18 -19.71
N ASN A 333 -19.32 0.15 -19.61
CA ASN A 333 -19.39 -0.94 -20.57
C ASN A 333 -19.75 -0.45 -21.98
N GLY A 334 -19.01 -0.95 -22.98
CA GLY A 334 -19.08 -0.55 -24.38
C GLY A 334 -17.83 0.21 -24.84
N VAL A 335 -17.11 0.89 -23.94
CA VAL A 335 -15.80 1.47 -24.25
C VAL A 335 -14.80 0.34 -24.47
N THR A 336 -14.07 0.36 -25.58
CA THR A 336 -13.19 -0.75 -26.00
C THR A 336 -11.70 -0.51 -25.73
N SER A 337 -11.29 0.73 -25.54
CA SER A 337 -9.90 1.09 -25.19
C SER A 337 -9.84 2.45 -24.50
N ILE A 338 -8.84 2.63 -23.63
CA ILE A 338 -8.47 3.94 -23.08
C ILE A 338 -7.42 4.56 -24.00
N GLY A 339 -7.67 5.79 -24.46
CA GLY A 339 -6.82 6.50 -25.42
C GLY A 339 -5.50 6.97 -24.82
N SER A 340 -4.50 7.14 -25.68
CA SER A 340 -3.19 7.67 -25.29
C SER A 340 -3.32 9.07 -24.68
N CYS A 341 -2.54 9.33 -23.63
CA CYS A 341 -2.52 10.57 -22.84
C CYS A 341 -3.86 10.99 -22.18
N ALA A 342 -4.92 10.18 -22.22
CA ALA A 342 -6.28 10.58 -21.83
C ALA A 342 -6.40 11.18 -20.40
N PHE A 343 -5.65 10.65 -19.43
CA PHE A 343 -5.65 11.08 -18.03
C PHE A 343 -4.23 11.45 -17.55
N TRP A 344 -3.30 11.76 -18.47
CA TRP A 344 -1.97 12.31 -18.14
C TRP A 344 -2.14 13.55 -17.25
N SER A 345 -1.51 13.54 -16.07
CA SER A 345 -1.51 14.61 -15.06
C SER A 345 -2.89 14.98 -14.51
N CYS A 346 -3.85 14.05 -14.54
CA CYS A 346 -5.10 14.18 -13.81
C CYS A 346 -4.93 13.83 -12.32
N GLY A 347 -5.67 14.53 -11.44
CA GLY A 347 -5.72 14.29 -10.00
C GLY A 347 -6.52 13.05 -9.57
N VAL A 348 -6.73 12.12 -10.50
CA VAL A 348 -7.46 10.86 -10.29
C VAL A 348 -6.70 9.99 -9.28
N LEU A 349 -7.45 9.43 -8.32
CA LEU A 349 -6.94 8.59 -7.22
C LEU A 349 -7.26 7.11 -7.44
N GLY A 350 -8.38 6.81 -8.10
CA GLY A 350 -8.83 5.46 -8.45
C GLY A 350 -9.60 5.41 -9.76
N VAL A 351 -9.58 4.24 -10.42
CA VAL A 351 -10.12 4.03 -11.77
C VAL A 351 -10.94 2.73 -11.80
N GLU A 352 -12.16 2.79 -12.33
CA GLU A 352 -12.97 1.63 -12.66
C GLU A 352 -12.94 1.38 -14.18
N ILE A 353 -12.64 0.15 -14.59
CA ILE A 353 -12.56 -0.27 -16.00
C ILE A 353 -13.52 -1.43 -16.24
N SER A 354 -14.50 -1.25 -17.12
CA SER A 354 -15.39 -2.33 -17.56
C SER A 354 -14.67 -3.36 -18.43
N SER A 355 -15.11 -4.63 -18.37
CA SER A 355 -14.58 -5.77 -19.13
C SER A 355 -14.76 -5.71 -20.66
N SER A 356 -15.25 -4.60 -21.20
CA SER A 356 -15.22 -4.30 -22.64
C SER A 356 -13.89 -3.71 -23.10
N VAL A 357 -13.07 -3.19 -22.18
CA VAL A 357 -11.80 -2.50 -22.49
C VAL A 357 -10.69 -3.53 -22.72
N THR A 358 -10.07 -3.49 -23.90
CA THR A 358 -9.00 -4.42 -24.31
C THR A 358 -7.60 -3.81 -24.32
N MET A 359 -7.47 -2.49 -24.17
CA MET A 359 -6.18 -1.79 -24.20
C MET A 359 -6.18 -0.53 -23.35
N ILE A 360 -5.06 -0.29 -22.66
CA ILE A 360 -4.73 0.99 -22.01
C ILE A 360 -3.64 1.68 -22.83
N GLY A 361 -3.96 2.84 -23.42
CA GLY A 361 -3.09 3.54 -24.37
C GLY A 361 -1.81 4.15 -23.78
N ASN A 362 -0.97 4.66 -24.68
CA ASN A 362 0.35 5.17 -24.33
C ASN A 362 0.24 6.41 -23.44
N SER A 363 0.96 6.43 -22.31
CA SER A 363 0.90 7.50 -21.30
C SER A 363 -0.51 7.83 -20.78
N ALA A 364 -1.47 6.89 -20.88
CA ALA A 364 -2.88 7.12 -20.53
C ALA A 364 -3.10 7.71 -19.12
N PHE A 365 -2.29 7.33 -18.14
CA PHE A 365 -2.33 7.80 -16.74
C PHE A 365 -0.98 8.40 -16.29
N ARG A 366 -0.14 8.83 -17.22
CA ARG A 366 1.21 9.36 -16.93
C ARG A 366 1.16 10.52 -15.92
N ASP A 367 2.11 10.59 -14.99
CA ASP A 367 2.23 11.61 -13.94
C ASP A 367 0.89 11.89 -13.18
N SER A 368 0.01 10.89 -13.04
CA SER A 368 -1.29 11.03 -12.34
C SER A 368 -1.21 10.66 -10.86
N SER A 369 -2.26 10.99 -10.10
CA SER A 369 -2.30 10.83 -8.64
C SER A 369 -2.77 9.45 -8.14
N ILE A 370 -2.87 8.45 -9.03
CA ILE A 370 -3.51 7.15 -8.73
C ILE A 370 -2.81 6.44 -7.58
N ILE A 371 -3.60 5.91 -6.63
CA ILE A 371 -3.12 5.23 -5.42
C ILE A 371 -3.10 3.71 -5.61
N SER A 372 -4.10 3.16 -6.31
CA SER A 372 -4.21 1.73 -6.64
C SER A 372 -4.87 1.52 -8.00
N MET A 373 -4.57 0.40 -8.66
CA MET A 373 -5.07 0.09 -10.00
C MET A 373 -5.43 -1.40 -10.15
N THR A 374 -6.61 -1.69 -10.68
CA THR A 374 -6.99 -3.05 -11.12
C THR A 374 -7.10 -3.08 -12.64
N ILE A 375 -6.29 -3.91 -13.28
CA ILE A 375 -6.30 -4.17 -14.72
C ILE A 375 -7.18 -5.41 -14.96
N PRO A 376 -8.37 -5.30 -15.58
CA PRO A 376 -9.26 -6.44 -15.77
C PRO A 376 -8.79 -7.40 -16.87
N PHE A 377 -9.23 -8.66 -16.79
CA PHE A 377 -8.84 -9.77 -17.68
C PHE A 377 -9.03 -9.51 -19.19
N SER A 378 -9.90 -8.56 -19.55
CA SER A 378 -10.16 -8.15 -20.93
C SER A 378 -9.00 -7.37 -21.55
N VAL A 379 -8.20 -6.66 -20.74
CA VAL A 379 -7.09 -5.84 -21.22
C VAL A 379 -5.95 -6.75 -21.67
N LYS A 380 -5.57 -6.66 -22.94
CA LYS A 380 -4.43 -7.40 -23.51
C LYS A 380 -3.12 -6.64 -23.41
N THR A 381 -3.17 -5.31 -23.51
CA THR A 381 -1.96 -4.47 -23.57
C THR A 381 -2.04 -3.26 -22.64
N ILE A 382 -0.99 -3.08 -21.83
CA ILE A 382 -0.69 -1.84 -21.11
C ILE A 382 0.38 -1.08 -21.90
N GLY A 383 0.04 0.09 -22.43
CA GLY A 383 0.85 0.86 -23.39
C GLY A 383 2.09 1.56 -22.82
N ASP A 384 2.86 2.16 -23.74
CA ASP A 384 4.14 2.82 -23.46
C ASP A 384 3.97 3.91 -22.40
N SER A 385 4.74 3.83 -21.31
CA SER A 385 4.65 4.81 -20.20
C SER A 385 3.26 4.96 -19.57
N ALA A 386 2.33 4.00 -19.71
CA ALA A 386 0.92 4.14 -19.33
C ALA A 386 0.68 4.74 -17.94
N PHE A 387 1.41 4.27 -16.90
CA PHE A 387 1.37 4.74 -15.52
C PHE A 387 2.68 5.42 -15.08
N ARG A 388 3.55 5.79 -16.04
CA ARG A 388 4.86 6.40 -15.74
C ARG A 388 4.70 7.64 -14.85
N GLY A 389 5.43 7.70 -13.74
CA GLY A 389 5.43 8.84 -12.83
C GLY A 389 4.25 8.88 -11.84
N CYS A 390 3.42 7.84 -11.74
CA CYS A 390 2.41 7.73 -10.69
C CYS A 390 3.07 7.47 -9.31
N GLY A 391 3.67 8.49 -8.72
CA GLY A 391 4.44 8.37 -7.46
C GLY A 391 3.63 7.88 -6.25
N ASN A 392 2.30 8.02 -6.31
CA ASN A 392 1.35 7.54 -5.30
C ASN A 392 0.93 6.07 -5.50
N LEU A 393 1.17 5.49 -6.68
CA LEU A 393 0.68 4.16 -7.04
C LEU A 393 1.39 3.11 -6.19
N SER A 394 0.63 2.48 -5.29
CA SER A 394 1.14 1.63 -4.20
C SER A 394 0.87 0.14 -4.41
N SER A 395 -0.20 -0.17 -5.15
CA SER A 395 -0.67 -1.50 -5.50
C SER A 395 -1.20 -1.54 -6.94
N VAL A 396 -0.89 -2.60 -7.67
CA VAL A 396 -1.39 -2.88 -9.02
C VAL A 396 -1.77 -4.34 -9.11
N THR A 397 -3.04 -4.62 -9.41
CA THR A 397 -3.55 -5.96 -9.71
C THR A 397 -3.59 -6.15 -11.22
N VAL A 398 -2.81 -7.11 -11.73
CA VAL A 398 -2.80 -7.48 -13.16
C VAL A 398 -3.54 -8.81 -13.31
N SER A 399 -4.75 -8.78 -13.88
CA SER A 399 -5.57 -9.98 -14.05
C SER A 399 -5.02 -10.91 -15.12
N GLU A 400 -5.25 -12.22 -14.94
CA GLU A 400 -5.03 -13.24 -15.97
C GLU A 400 -5.71 -12.84 -17.29
N GLY A 401 -5.03 -13.04 -18.41
CA GLY A 401 -5.46 -12.56 -19.72
C GLY A 401 -4.72 -11.32 -20.24
N VAL A 402 -3.98 -10.58 -19.40
CA VAL A 402 -3.04 -9.53 -19.83
C VAL A 402 -1.80 -10.15 -20.48
N GLU A 403 -1.51 -9.77 -21.72
CA GLU A 403 -0.46 -10.40 -22.56
C GLU A 403 0.82 -9.55 -22.64
N THR A 404 0.70 -8.21 -22.65
CA THR A 404 1.84 -7.31 -22.86
C THR A 404 1.84 -6.12 -21.89
N ILE A 405 3.00 -5.88 -21.26
CA ILE A 405 3.29 -4.65 -20.52
C ILE A 405 4.42 -3.92 -21.25
N ASN A 406 4.11 -2.81 -21.91
CA ASN A 406 5.07 -2.10 -22.77
C ASN A 406 6.18 -1.35 -22.02
N GLN A 407 7.12 -0.80 -22.79
CA GLN A 407 8.25 -0.03 -22.28
C GLN A 407 7.85 1.11 -21.33
N ASN A 408 8.60 1.26 -20.24
CA ASN A 408 8.40 2.28 -19.21
C ASN A 408 7.01 2.29 -18.53
N ALA A 409 6.16 1.26 -18.70
CA ALA A 409 4.75 1.29 -18.30
C ALA A 409 4.49 1.80 -16.86
N PHE A 410 5.31 1.36 -15.89
CA PHE A 410 5.26 1.78 -14.48
C PHE A 410 6.55 2.51 -14.04
N TYR A 411 7.33 3.07 -14.98
CA TYR A 411 8.55 3.84 -14.70
C TYR A 411 8.27 4.88 -13.60
N GLY A 412 9.04 4.88 -12.52
CA GLY A 412 8.95 5.88 -11.45
C GLY A 412 7.67 5.80 -10.61
N CYS A 413 6.98 4.66 -10.56
CA CYS A 413 5.94 4.39 -9.55
C CYS A 413 6.60 4.15 -8.18
N THR A 414 7.15 5.22 -7.59
CA THR A 414 8.04 5.14 -6.42
C THR A 414 7.39 4.59 -5.16
N SER A 415 6.06 4.54 -5.08
CA SER A 415 5.35 3.90 -3.96
C SER A 415 4.95 2.45 -4.18
N LEU A 416 5.16 1.88 -5.38
CA LEU A 416 4.74 0.51 -5.70
C LEU A 416 5.56 -0.49 -4.88
N THR A 417 4.88 -1.27 -4.04
CA THR A 417 5.53 -2.13 -3.02
C THR A 417 5.83 -3.55 -3.51
N SER A 418 5.01 -4.06 -4.42
CA SER A 418 5.14 -5.38 -5.03
C SER A 418 4.43 -5.42 -6.39
N ILE A 419 4.72 -6.44 -7.20
CA ILE A 419 3.96 -6.74 -8.41
C ILE A 419 3.81 -8.26 -8.59
N PHE A 420 2.59 -8.70 -8.92
CA PHE A 420 2.29 -10.03 -9.41
C PHE A 420 1.95 -9.95 -10.90
N LEU A 421 2.50 -10.86 -11.70
CA LEU A 421 2.34 -10.91 -13.15
C LEU A 421 1.77 -12.27 -13.57
N PRO A 422 0.59 -12.31 -14.24
CA PRO A 422 -0.12 -13.55 -14.56
C PRO A 422 0.58 -14.45 -15.59
N ALA A 423 0.07 -15.67 -15.76
CA ALA A 423 0.67 -16.67 -16.66
C ALA A 423 0.49 -16.30 -18.16
N SER A 424 -0.48 -15.44 -18.48
CA SER A 424 -0.74 -14.89 -19.81
C SER A 424 0.34 -13.94 -20.35
N ILE A 425 1.25 -13.44 -19.50
CA ILE A 425 2.25 -12.43 -19.89
C ILE A 425 3.26 -13.01 -20.89
N ASP A 426 3.17 -12.59 -22.14
CA ASP A 426 4.10 -12.96 -23.22
C ASP A 426 5.31 -12.01 -23.31
N GLU A 427 5.14 -10.72 -22.94
CA GLU A 427 6.18 -9.70 -23.08
C GLU A 427 6.12 -8.59 -22.01
N VAL A 428 7.28 -8.31 -21.38
CA VAL A 428 7.49 -7.14 -20.50
C VAL A 428 8.61 -6.26 -21.07
N GLY A 429 8.24 -5.07 -21.52
CA GLY A 429 9.11 -4.14 -22.23
C GLY A 429 10.20 -3.48 -21.38
N ALA A 430 11.13 -2.82 -22.06
CA ALA A 430 12.29 -2.20 -21.42
C ALA A 430 11.88 -1.13 -20.38
N ALA A 431 12.60 -1.10 -19.26
CA ALA A 431 12.39 -0.17 -18.14
C ALA A 431 10.96 -0.17 -17.54
N ALA A 432 10.18 -1.25 -17.71
CA ALA A 432 8.77 -1.30 -17.30
C ALA A 432 8.52 -0.94 -15.82
N PHE A 433 9.41 -1.34 -14.89
CA PHE A 433 9.33 -1.03 -13.45
C PHE A 433 10.54 -0.19 -12.95
N PHE A 434 11.24 0.48 -13.87
CA PHE A 434 12.43 1.29 -13.58
C PHE A 434 12.13 2.34 -12.50
N GLN A 435 12.96 2.44 -11.47
CA GLN A 435 12.77 3.34 -10.32
C GLN A 435 11.42 3.17 -9.56
N CYS A 436 10.84 1.96 -9.53
CA CYS A 436 9.85 1.60 -8.50
C CYS A 436 10.56 1.43 -7.15
N THR A 437 10.99 2.54 -6.54
CA THR A 437 12.02 2.52 -5.49
C THR A 437 11.62 1.78 -4.22
N LYS A 438 10.34 1.75 -3.84
CA LYS A 438 9.82 0.97 -2.70
C LYS A 438 9.49 -0.50 -3.04
N MET A 439 9.71 -0.97 -4.27
CA MET A 439 9.38 -2.35 -4.64
C MET A 439 10.26 -3.33 -3.87
N THR A 440 9.62 -4.27 -3.17
CA THR A 440 10.25 -5.29 -2.31
C THR A 440 10.24 -6.68 -2.93
N SER A 441 9.26 -6.96 -3.80
CA SER A 441 9.08 -8.24 -4.47
C SER A 441 8.49 -8.08 -5.87
N ALA A 442 8.89 -8.94 -6.80
CA ALA A 442 8.29 -9.08 -8.12
C ALA A 442 8.13 -10.57 -8.46
N THR A 443 6.90 -11.02 -8.72
CA THR A 443 6.61 -12.43 -9.01
C THR A 443 5.89 -12.56 -10.34
N PHE A 444 6.47 -13.36 -11.24
CA PHE A 444 5.74 -13.93 -12.37
C PHE A 444 5.10 -15.25 -11.93
N ALA A 445 3.88 -15.52 -12.40
CA ALA A 445 3.21 -16.80 -12.22
C ALA A 445 3.96 -17.94 -12.92
N ALA A 446 3.72 -19.18 -12.48
CA ALA A 446 4.24 -20.35 -13.18
C ALA A 446 3.49 -20.54 -14.51
N GLY A 447 4.23 -20.55 -15.62
CA GLY A 447 3.72 -20.78 -16.97
C GLY A 447 4.78 -21.45 -17.85
N SER A 448 4.34 -22.19 -18.85
CA SER A 448 5.21 -22.98 -19.76
C SER A 448 5.77 -22.17 -20.94
N LYS A 449 5.19 -21.00 -21.23
CA LYS A 449 5.60 -20.11 -22.32
C LYS A 449 6.96 -19.47 -22.04
N GLN A 450 7.71 -19.17 -23.11
CA GLN A 450 8.88 -18.29 -23.02
C GLN A 450 8.43 -16.81 -23.00
N VAL A 451 8.72 -16.13 -21.90
CA VAL A 451 8.39 -14.71 -21.71
C VAL A 451 9.55 -13.85 -22.20
N LYS A 452 9.27 -12.87 -23.06
CA LYS A 452 10.26 -11.90 -23.50
C LYS A 452 10.46 -10.84 -22.43
N LEU A 453 11.72 -10.61 -22.04
CA LEU A 453 12.07 -9.55 -21.10
C LEU A 453 12.94 -8.48 -21.79
N GLY A 454 12.50 -7.23 -21.66
CA GLY A 454 13.28 -6.06 -22.04
C GLY A 454 14.45 -5.78 -21.10
N ASP A 455 15.24 -4.77 -21.45
CA ASP A 455 16.39 -4.34 -20.64
C ASP A 455 15.95 -3.37 -19.53
N ASN A 456 16.74 -3.25 -18.46
CA ASN A 456 16.55 -2.32 -17.34
C ASN A 456 15.20 -2.41 -16.57
N ILE A 457 14.48 -3.54 -16.63
CA ILE A 457 13.11 -3.67 -16.08
C ILE A 457 13.00 -3.20 -14.62
N PHE A 458 13.91 -3.63 -13.73
CA PHE A 458 13.89 -3.33 -12.30
C PHE A 458 15.03 -2.38 -11.87
N THR A 459 15.70 -1.70 -12.80
CA THR A 459 16.80 -0.78 -12.48
C THR A 459 16.38 0.28 -11.46
N GLY A 460 17.10 0.38 -10.34
CA GLY A 460 16.81 1.31 -9.25
C GLY A 460 15.66 0.90 -8.32
N CYS A 461 15.20 -0.35 -8.36
CA CYS A 461 14.33 -0.93 -7.31
C CYS A 461 15.19 -1.25 -6.07
N TYR A 462 15.66 -0.22 -5.37
CA TYR A 462 16.70 -0.35 -4.34
C TYR A 462 16.33 -1.33 -3.21
N TYR A 463 15.04 -1.47 -2.91
CA TYR A 463 14.51 -2.33 -1.86
C TYR A 463 14.08 -3.73 -2.33
N LEU A 464 14.29 -4.09 -3.61
CA LEU A 464 13.89 -5.40 -4.14
C LEU A 464 14.66 -6.51 -3.42
N MET A 465 13.95 -7.44 -2.77
CA MET A 465 14.52 -8.51 -1.95
C MET A 465 14.28 -9.90 -2.57
N ASP A 466 13.09 -10.11 -3.13
CA ASP A 466 12.66 -11.37 -3.78
C ASP A 466 12.29 -11.11 -5.25
N VAL A 467 12.69 -12.01 -6.14
CA VAL A 467 12.23 -12.01 -7.53
C VAL A 467 12.04 -13.45 -8.03
N LYS A 468 10.85 -13.73 -8.54
CA LYS A 468 10.50 -15.00 -9.18
C LYS A 468 10.32 -14.75 -10.67
N LEU A 469 11.33 -15.11 -11.44
CA LEU A 469 11.33 -14.99 -12.90
C LEU A 469 10.43 -16.06 -13.55
N PRO A 470 9.98 -15.85 -14.80
CA PRO A 470 9.27 -16.87 -15.57
C PRO A 470 10.09 -18.16 -15.71
N GLN A 471 9.43 -19.31 -15.87
CA GLN A 471 10.13 -20.60 -16.03
C GLN A 471 10.93 -20.69 -17.34
N SER A 472 10.64 -19.86 -18.33
CA SER A 472 11.43 -19.73 -19.56
C SER A 472 11.54 -18.26 -20.01
N ILE A 473 12.75 -17.82 -20.31
CA ILE A 473 13.11 -16.51 -20.87
C ILE A 473 14.23 -16.69 -21.91
N ASP A 474 14.55 -15.67 -22.70
CA ASP A 474 15.70 -15.67 -23.61
C ASP A 474 17.01 -15.24 -22.92
N ARG A 475 16.95 -14.24 -22.05
CA ARG A 475 18.13 -13.67 -21.37
C ARG A 475 17.77 -12.91 -20.10
N ILE A 476 18.78 -12.64 -19.27
CA ILE A 476 18.73 -11.51 -18.33
C ILE A 476 19.20 -10.27 -19.10
N GLY A 477 18.32 -9.29 -19.30
CA GLY A 477 18.58 -8.08 -20.12
C GLY A 477 19.66 -7.14 -19.56
N GLU A 478 20.10 -6.18 -20.38
CA GLU A 478 21.09 -5.16 -19.98
C GLU A 478 20.55 -4.39 -18.78
N GLY A 479 21.36 -4.27 -17.71
CA GLY A 479 21.00 -3.55 -16.50
C GLY A 479 19.77 -4.05 -15.73
N MET A 480 19.18 -5.21 -16.07
CA MET A 480 17.82 -5.62 -15.61
C MET A 480 17.53 -5.42 -14.11
N PHE A 481 18.51 -5.68 -13.24
CA PHE A 481 18.43 -5.53 -11.78
C PHE A 481 19.39 -4.47 -11.23
N GLN A 482 19.93 -3.58 -12.07
CA GLN A 482 20.98 -2.66 -11.67
C GLN A 482 20.57 -1.78 -10.47
N ASN A 483 21.39 -1.77 -9.43
CA ASN A 483 21.16 -1.13 -8.13
C ASN A 483 20.00 -1.73 -7.29
N CYS A 484 19.59 -2.99 -7.50
CA CYS A 484 18.72 -3.70 -6.54
C CYS A 484 19.51 -4.03 -5.26
N GLY A 485 19.57 -3.07 -4.34
CA GLY A 485 20.51 -3.05 -3.22
C GLY A 485 20.31 -4.14 -2.18
N LEU A 486 19.07 -4.63 -2.00
CA LEU A 486 18.69 -5.67 -1.04
C LEU A 486 18.51 -7.07 -1.64
N LEU A 487 18.71 -7.24 -2.95
CA LEU A 487 18.48 -8.50 -3.64
C LEU A 487 19.61 -9.48 -3.31
N THR A 488 19.32 -10.54 -2.54
CA THR A 488 20.35 -11.43 -1.96
C THR A 488 20.67 -12.66 -2.79
N ARG A 489 19.65 -13.25 -3.42
CA ARG A 489 19.73 -14.42 -4.30
C ARG A 489 18.90 -14.17 -5.55
N VAL A 490 19.39 -14.61 -6.70
CA VAL A 490 18.60 -14.68 -7.94
C VAL A 490 18.73 -16.06 -8.57
N GLU A 491 17.62 -16.63 -9.01
CA GLU A 491 17.59 -17.86 -9.79
C GLU A 491 17.31 -17.54 -11.25
N ILE A 492 18.31 -17.74 -12.12
CA ILE A 492 18.16 -17.51 -13.56
C ILE A 492 17.56 -18.79 -14.17
N PRO A 493 16.38 -18.71 -14.82
CA PRO A 493 15.65 -19.89 -15.29
C PRO A 493 16.33 -20.57 -16.49
N GLN A 494 16.17 -21.90 -16.56
CA GLN A 494 16.73 -22.72 -17.64
C GLN A 494 16.16 -22.29 -19.00
N GLY A 495 17.04 -22.04 -19.97
CA GLY A 495 16.68 -21.48 -21.27
C GLY A 495 17.26 -20.10 -21.52
N ALA A 496 17.59 -19.34 -20.47
CA ALA A 496 18.34 -18.09 -20.60
C ALA A 496 19.72 -18.37 -21.24
N GLU A 497 20.00 -17.77 -22.41
CA GLU A 497 21.23 -17.95 -23.18
C GLU A 497 22.34 -16.98 -22.75
N SER A 498 21.97 -15.83 -22.17
CA SER A 498 22.92 -14.78 -21.80
C SER A 498 22.51 -13.95 -20.58
N ILE A 499 23.51 -13.30 -19.98
CA ILE A 499 23.38 -12.28 -18.94
C ILE A 499 23.97 -10.98 -19.47
N GLY A 500 23.12 -9.96 -19.62
CA GLY A 500 23.43 -8.69 -20.26
C GLY A 500 24.38 -7.77 -19.49
N GLY A 501 24.84 -6.72 -20.17
CA GLY A 501 25.79 -5.76 -19.61
C GLY A 501 25.24 -5.12 -18.33
N SER A 502 26.05 -5.01 -17.29
CA SER A 502 25.64 -4.44 -15.99
C SER A 502 24.38 -5.05 -15.34
N ALA A 503 23.93 -6.25 -15.75
CA ALA A 503 22.63 -6.84 -15.37
C ALA A 503 22.32 -6.77 -13.86
N PHE A 504 23.30 -7.08 -13.02
CA PHE A 504 23.21 -7.03 -11.55
C PHE A 504 24.15 -5.96 -10.95
N ALA A 505 24.66 -5.01 -11.74
CA ALA A 505 25.66 -4.07 -11.24
C ALA A 505 25.11 -3.23 -10.07
N SER A 506 25.92 -3.06 -9.03
CA SER A 506 25.55 -2.45 -7.74
C SER A 506 24.45 -3.19 -6.94
N CYS A 507 24.14 -4.47 -7.22
CA CYS A 507 23.35 -5.30 -6.29
C CYS A 507 24.18 -5.65 -5.05
N THR A 508 24.28 -4.72 -4.11
CA THR A 508 25.18 -4.85 -2.94
C THR A 508 24.80 -5.98 -1.99
N GLY A 509 23.53 -6.41 -1.97
CA GLY A 509 23.08 -7.57 -1.21
C GLY A 509 23.37 -8.92 -1.89
N LEU A 510 23.64 -8.94 -3.21
CA LEU A 510 23.68 -10.17 -4.00
C LEU A 510 24.93 -10.98 -3.66
N CYS A 511 24.73 -12.02 -2.83
CA CYS A 511 25.75 -12.97 -2.42
C CYS A 511 25.64 -14.30 -3.17
N GLU A 512 24.42 -14.71 -3.56
CA GLU A 512 24.16 -15.94 -4.30
C GLU A 512 23.56 -15.69 -5.69
N VAL A 513 23.94 -16.49 -6.68
CA VAL A 513 23.24 -16.55 -7.97
C VAL A 513 23.25 -17.96 -8.53
N VAL A 514 22.09 -18.43 -9.02
CA VAL A 514 22.00 -19.66 -9.83
C VAL A 514 22.14 -19.27 -11.30
N ILE A 515 23.06 -19.94 -12.00
CA ILE A 515 23.31 -19.74 -13.43
C ILE A 515 23.06 -21.08 -14.15
N PRO A 516 22.11 -21.15 -15.10
CA PRO A 516 21.79 -22.38 -15.80
C PRO A 516 22.85 -22.70 -16.87
N VAL A 517 22.97 -23.98 -17.21
CA VAL A 517 23.88 -24.50 -18.23
C VAL A 517 23.60 -23.95 -19.64
N SER A 518 22.42 -23.34 -19.87
CA SER A 518 22.09 -22.63 -21.11
C SER A 518 22.85 -21.31 -21.30
N VAL A 519 23.35 -20.67 -20.23
CA VAL A 519 24.08 -19.40 -20.36
C VAL A 519 25.43 -19.63 -21.03
N THR A 520 25.60 -19.08 -22.24
CA THR A 520 26.87 -19.13 -23.00
C THR A 520 27.68 -17.84 -22.88
N THR A 521 27.05 -16.72 -22.55
CA THR A 521 27.68 -15.38 -22.50
C THR A 521 27.25 -14.59 -21.26
N ILE A 522 28.21 -13.98 -20.58
CA ILE A 522 28.01 -13.05 -19.47
C ILE A 522 28.78 -11.77 -19.79
N GLU A 523 28.05 -10.69 -20.02
CA GLU A 523 28.56 -9.43 -20.57
C GLU A 523 29.32 -8.57 -19.56
N ILE A 524 29.88 -7.45 -20.04
CA ILE A 524 30.70 -6.52 -19.26
C ILE A 524 29.95 -5.95 -18.03
N ALA A 525 30.66 -5.81 -16.91
CA ALA A 525 30.18 -5.30 -15.64
C ALA A 525 28.94 -6.03 -15.04
N ALA A 526 28.53 -7.19 -15.57
CA ALA A 526 27.28 -7.88 -15.20
C ALA A 526 27.11 -8.08 -13.68
N PHE A 527 28.22 -8.33 -12.96
CA PHE A 527 28.26 -8.46 -11.49
C PHE A 527 29.15 -7.40 -10.81
N ALA A 528 29.35 -6.25 -11.44
CA ALA A 528 30.19 -5.19 -10.89
C ALA A 528 29.60 -4.65 -9.57
N LYS A 529 30.41 -4.60 -8.51
CA LYS A 529 30.00 -4.21 -7.14
C LYS A 529 28.91 -5.10 -6.50
N CYS A 530 28.72 -6.33 -6.98
CA CYS A 530 27.99 -7.36 -6.22
C CYS A 530 28.84 -7.88 -5.05
N SER A 531 28.18 -8.53 -4.08
CA SER A 531 28.83 -9.16 -2.91
C SER A 531 28.93 -10.69 -3.05
N LEU A 532 29.01 -11.20 -4.29
CA LEU A 532 28.94 -12.63 -4.60
C LEU A 532 29.95 -13.45 -3.78
N THR A 533 29.43 -14.36 -2.96
CA THR A 533 30.18 -15.41 -2.27
C THR A 533 30.05 -16.74 -2.98
N ASP A 534 28.90 -17.01 -3.61
CA ASP A 534 28.55 -18.33 -4.15
C ASP A 534 27.82 -18.23 -5.50
N ILE A 535 28.24 -19.06 -6.45
CA ILE A 535 27.62 -19.20 -7.78
C ILE A 535 27.24 -20.67 -7.96
N TYR A 536 25.95 -20.93 -8.10
CA TYR A 536 25.41 -22.28 -8.30
C TYR A 536 25.23 -22.52 -9.80
N TYR A 537 26.13 -23.29 -10.43
CA TYR A 537 26.10 -23.53 -11.87
C TYR A 537 25.58 -24.93 -12.19
N THR A 538 24.52 -25.02 -13.00
CA THR A 538 23.86 -26.32 -13.26
C THR A 538 24.64 -27.25 -14.20
N GLY A 539 25.67 -26.72 -14.88
CA GLY A 539 26.57 -27.48 -15.74
C GLY A 539 27.88 -27.90 -15.06
N THR A 540 28.72 -28.60 -15.82
CA THR A 540 30.08 -28.99 -15.40
C THR A 540 31.05 -27.81 -15.34
N GLU A 541 32.16 -27.96 -14.61
CA GLU A 541 33.29 -27.02 -14.63
C GLU A 541 33.81 -26.74 -16.06
N ALA A 542 33.83 -27.76 -16.92
CA ALA A 542 34.26 -27.61 -18.32
C ALA A 542 33.30 -26.71 -19.12
N GLN A 543 31.98 -26.82 -18.89
CA GLN A 543 30.98 -25.95 -19.50
C GLN A 543 31.09 -24.52 -18.94
N TRP A 544 31.22 -24.35 -17.62
CA TRP A 544 31.45 -23.04 -17.01
C TRP A 544 32.67 -22.34 -17.60
N ASN A 545 33.78 -23.06 -17.78
CA ASN A 545 35.01 -22.51 -18.35
C ASN A 545 34.88 -22.18 -19.85
N SER A 546 33.88 -22.72 -20.55
CA SER A 546 33.56 -22.36 -21.95
C SER A 546 32.70 -21.10 -22.09
N ILE A 547 31.98 -20.68 -21.04
CA ILE A 547 31.15 -19.46 -21.06
C ILE A 547 32.02 -18.23 -21.35
N SER A 548 31.62 -17.43 -22.34
CA SER A 548 32.25 -16.15 -22.67
C SER A 548 31.97 -15.13 -21.55
N LYS A 549 33.02 -14.58 -20.94
CA LYS A 549 32.93 -13.63 -19.81
C LYS A 549 33.62 -12.34 -20.18
N ILE A 550 32.85 -11.29 -20.48
CA ILE A 550 33.37 -10.08 -21.10
C ILE A 550 33.88 -9.08 -20.04
N GLY A 551 35.00 -8.42 -20.32
CA GLY A 551 35.54 -7.33 -19.51
C GLY A 551 35.92 -7.73 -18.08
N ASP A 552 35.47 -6.95 -17.11
CA ASP A 552 35.75 -7.13 -15.68
C ASP A 552 34.93 -8.27 -15.03
N THR A 553 33.87 -8.76 -15.68
CA THR A 553 32.99 -9.82 -15.18
C THR A 553 33.76 -11.10 -14.83
N ALA A 554 34.79 -11.47 -15.59
CA ALA A 554 35.67 -12.59 -15.27
C ALA A 554 36.41 -12.42 -13.92
N ALA A 555 36.73 -11.17 -13.53
CA ALA A 555 37.33 -10.81 -12.25
C ALA A 555 36.30 -10.49 -11.14
N ALA A 556 35.01 -10.46 -11.47
CA ALA A 556 33.91 -10.44 -10.52
C ALA A 556 33.58 -11.87 -10.06
N VAL A 557 33.27 -12.78 -11.00
CA VAL A 557 32.81 -14.15 -10.68
C VAL A 557 33.90 -15.05 -10.08
N SER A 558 35.18 -14.78 -10.36
CA SER A 558 36.31 -15.54 -9.80
C SER A 558 36.60 -15.27 -8.31
N LYS A 559 35.80 -14.43 -7.66
CA LYS A 559 35.84 -14.21 -6.20
C LYS A 559 34.89 -15.11 -5.43
N ALA A 560 33.90 -15.69 -6.11
CA ALA A 560 32.90 -16.57 -5.51
C ALA A 560 33.33 -18.05 -5.58
N THR A 561 32.84 -18.84 -4.63
CA THR A 561 32.82 -20.30 -4.73
C THR A 561 31.88 -20.71 -5.86
N ILE A 562 32.28 -21.62 -6.73
CA ILE A 562 31.41 -22.09 -7.82
C ILE A 562 31.02 -23.55 -7.56
N HIS A 563 29.72 -23.79 -7.42
CA HIS A 563 29.14 -25.10 -7.17
C HIS A 563 28.67 -25.70 -8.50
N TYR A 564 29.47 -26.62 -9.05
CA TYR A 564 29.22 -27.24 -10.36
C TYR A 564 28.24 -28.41 -10.28
N ASN A 565 27.48 -28.61 -11.36
CA ASN A 565 26.40 -29.60 -11.47
C ASN A 565 25.31 -29.39 -10.40
N TYR A 566 25.08 -28.14 -10.00
CA TYR A 566 23.99 -27.79 -9.09
C TYR A 566 22.65 -28.19 -9.71
N VAL A 567 21.86 -28.95 -8.96
CA VAL A 567 20.46 -29.22 -9.30
C VAL A 567 19.64 -28.21 -8.48
N PRO A 568 18.99 -27.21 -9.10
CA PRO A 568 18.06 -26.36 -8.38
C PRO A 568 16.94 -27.22 -7.80
N GLU A 569 16.57 -26.95 -6.54
CA GLU A 569 15.40 -27.57 -5.94
C GLU A 569 14.20 -27.27 -6.84
N GLN A 570 13.73 -28.29 -7.56
CA GLN A 570 12.53 -28.16 -8.36
C GLN A 570 11.40 -27.80 -7.39
N PRO A 571 10.49 -26.86 -7.74
CA PRO A 571 9.27 -26.71 -6.97
C PRO A 571 8.64 -28.09 -6.87
N THR A 572 8.46 -28.61 -5.66
CA THR A 572 7.96 -29.98 -5.46
C THR A 572 6.67 -30.12 -6.23
N PRO A 573 6.60 -31.00 -7.26
CA PRO A 573 5.36 -31.19 -7.98
C PRO A 573 4.29 -31.61 -6.95
N PRO A 574 3.07 -31.07 -7.02
CA PRO A 574 1.95 -31.76 -6.38
C PRO A 574 1.95 -33.21 -6.90
N ASP A 575 1.84 -34.19 -5.99
CA ASP A 575 2.20 -35.59 -6.23
C ASP A 575 1.69 -36.12 -7.58
N GLN A 576 2.61 -36.57 -8.45
CA GLN A 576 2.28 -36.88 -9.84
C GLN A 576 1.22 -37.97 -10.00
N PRO A 577 0.15 -37.70 -10.76
CA PRO A 577 -0.65 -38.72 -11.43
C PRO A 577 -0.26 -38.80 -12.91
N ASN A 578 0.48 -39.86 -13.28
CA ASN A 578 0.56 -40.43 -14.63
C ASN A 578 1.24 -39.62 -15.78
N PRO A 579 1.60 -40.31 -16.91
CA PRO A 579 2.28 -39.68 -18.06
C PRO A 579 1.36 -38.78 -18.90
N PRO A 580 1.93 -37.84 -19.70
CA PRO A 580 1.19 -36.73 -20.30
C PRO A 580 0.06 -37.16 -21.26
N ALA A 581 -1.08 -36.48 -21.12
CA ALA A 581 -2.17 -36.46 -22.09
C ALA A 581 -1.80 -35.64 -23.35
N PRO A 582 -2.59 -35.74 -24.44
CA PRO A 582 -2.26 -35.09 -25.71
C PRO A 582 -2.32 -33.55 -25.71
N ASP A 583 -1.65 -32.98 -26.72
CA ASP A 583 -1.40 -31.55 -26.96
C ASP A 583 -2.67 -30.79 -27.41
N THR A 584 -3.63 -30.57 -26.49
CA THR A 584 -4.85 -29.77 -26.72
C THR A 584 -5.31 -29.02 -25.47
N ASP A 585 -5.62 -27.72 -25.59
CA ASP A 585 -6.27 -26.88 -24.57
C ASP A 585 -7.77 -27.24 -24.34
N GLU A 586 -8.10 -28.52 -24.38
CA GLU A 586 -9.45 -29.06 -24.21
C GLU A 586 -9.50 -30.03 -23.01
N PRO A 587 -10.62 -30.08 -22.27
CA PRO A 587 -10.80 -31.04 -21.18
C PRO A 587 -10.85 -32.47 -21.70
N PHE A 588 -10.40 -33.44 -20.89
CA PHE A 588 -10.34 -34.86 -21.26
C PHE A 588 -10.71 -35.79 -20.11
N ILE A 589 -11.13 -37.02 -20.44
CA ILE A 589 -11.51 -38.03 -19.44
C ILE A 589 -10.24 -38.74 -18.95
N GLU A 590 -9.96 -38.69 -17.65
CA GLU A 590 -8.62 -39.00 -17.09
C GLU A 590 -8.14 -40.44 -17.31
N ASN A 591 -9.08 -41.36 -17.56
CA ASN A 591 -8.81 -42.79 -17.74
C ASN A 591 -9.00 -43.27 -19.19
N GLU A 592 -9.26 -42.36 -20.15
CA GLU A 592 -9.58 -42.70 -21.55
C GLU A 592 -8.74 -41.90 -22.55
N THR A 593 -7.49 -42.33 -22.74
CA THR A 593 -6.50 -41.67 -23.61
C THR A 593 -7.03 -41.43 -25.03
N GLY A 594 -7.13 -40.15 -25.42
CA GLY A 594 -7.63 -39.74 -26.73
C GLY A 594 -9.13 -39.39 -26.78
N LYS A 595 -9.84 -39.38 -25.64
CA LYS A 595 -11.17 -38.76 -25.50
C LYS A 595 -11.05 -37.34 -24.90
N ASN A 596 -10.97 -36.32 -25.76
CA ASN A 596 -10.97 -34.91 -25.38
C ASN A 596 -12.19 -34.16 -25.97
N GLY A 597 -12.48 -32.98 -25.41
CA GLY A 597 -13.49 -32.06 -25.89
C GLY A 597 -14.90 -32.30 -25.34
N TRP A 598 -15.67 -31.22 -25.23
CA TRP A 598 -16.96 -31.21 -24.53
C TRP A 598 -18.01 -32.19 -25.08
N GLU A 599 -18.08 -32.37 -26.40
CA GLU A 599 -19.00 -33.33 -27.00
C GLU A 599 -18.65 -34.78 -26.64
N VAL A 600 -17.38 -35.12 -26.37
CA VAL A 600 -17.01 -36.48 -25.94
C VAL A 600 -17.43 -36.73 -24.50
N ILE A 601 -17.13 -35.78 -23.60
CA ILE A 601 -17.55 -35.83 -22.18
C ILE A 601 -19.08 -35.94 -22.05
N LYS A 602 -19.80 -35.10 -22.81
CA LYS A 602 -21.26 -35.09 -22.92
C LYS A 602 -21.84 -36.40 -23.46
N ASN A 603 -21.22 -37.02 -24.46
CA ASN A 603 -21.66 -38.31 -24.97
C ASN A 603 -21.37 -39.46 -23.98
N GLU A 604 -20.28 -39.41 -23.22
CA GLU A 604 -20.03 -40.39 -22.15
C GLU A 604 -21.06 -40.24 -21.02
N ALA A 605 -21.26 -39.02 -20.51
CA ALA A 605 -22.27 -38.70 -19.49
C ALA A 605 -23.71 -39.03 -19.94
N ALA A 606 -24.00 -38.89 -21.24
CA ALA A 606 -25.29 -39.29 -21.80
C ALA A 606 -25.53 -40.81 -21.75
N ASN A 607 -24.49 -41.63 -21.87
CA ASN A 607 -24.58 -43.10 -22.00
C ASN A 607 -24.11 -43.89 -20.78
N ALA A 608 -23.51 -43.23 -19.78
CA ALA A 608 -23.06 -43.85 -18.54
C ALA A 608 -24.19 -44.55 -17.76
N SER A 609 -23.83 -45.64 -17.07
CA SER A 609 -24.72 -46.37 -16.17
C SER A 609 -24.92 -45.65 -14.84
N ASP A 610 -26.08 -45.83 -14.20
CA ASP A 610 -26.32 -45.39 -12.83
C ASP A 610 -25.21 -45.86 -11.86
N GLY A 611 -24.75 -44.95 -10.99
CA GLY A 611 -23.64 -45.14 -10.06
C GLY A 611 -22.24 -44.81 -10.62
N LYS A 612 -22.13 -44.27 -11.84
CA LYS A 612 -20.84 -43.96 -12.49
C LYS A 612 -20.39 -42.51 -12.23
N THR A 613 -19.18 -42.35 -11.69
CA THR A 613 -18.42 -41.10 -11.77
C THR A 613 -17.62 -41.02 -13.08
N ILE A 614 -17.58 -39.86 -13.72
CA ILE A 614 -16.73 -39.56 -14.88
C ILE A 614 -15.74 -38.48 -14.44
N ASP A 615 -14.48 -38.86 -14.34
CA ASP A 615 -13.38 -38.00 -13.91
C ASP A 615 -12.81 -37.29 -15.14
N VAL A 616 -12.86 -35.96 -15.12
CA VAL A 616 -12.51 -35.07 -16.23
C VAL A 616 -11.42 -34.11 -15.77
N ASN A 617 -10.25 -34.18 -16.40
CA ASN A 617 -9.25 -33.14 -16.23
C ASN A 617 -9.64 -31.94 -17.10
N MET A 618 -9.64 -30.74 -16.52
CA MET A 618 -10.07 -29.53 -17.22
C MET A 618 -8.96 -28.88 -18.05
N ASN A 619 -7.70 -29.26 -17.84
CA ASN A 619 -6.53 -28.79 -18.60
C ASN A 619 -6.47 -27.26 -18.82
N GLY A 620 -6.76 -26.48 -17.78
CA GLY A 620 -6.76 -25.01 -17.82
C GLY A 620 -8.06 -24.34 -18.28
N VAL A 621 -9.06 -25.09 -18.76
CA VAL A 621 -10.40 -24.57 -19.06
C VAL A 621 -11.17 -24.36 -17.75
N SER A 622 -11.87 -23.22 -17.60
CA SER A 622 -12.72 -22.97 -16.42
C SER A 622 -14.22 -23.13 -16.67
N VAL A 623 -14.69 -22.94 -17.91
CA VAL A 623 -16.13 -22.90 -18.25
C VAL A 623 -16.65 -24.28 -18.69
N VAL A 624 -17.57 -24.84 -17.92
CA VAL A 624 -18.34 -26.05 -18.28
C VAL A 624 -19.61 -25.64 -19.04
N PRO A 625 -19.84 -26.10 -20.29
CA PRO A 625 -21.06 -25.79 -21.01
C PRO A 625 -22.29 -26.48 -20.41
N GLY A 626 -23.40 -25.76 -20.28
CA GLY A 626 -24.64 -26.26 -19.68
C GLY A 626 -25.20 -27.49 -20.39
N SER A 627 -24.96 -27.63 -21.70
CA SER A 627 -25.37 -28.81 -22.47
C SER A 627 -24.68 -30.13 -22.08
N VAL A 628 -23.60 -30.07 -21.29
CA VAL A 628 -22.96 -31.24 -20.65
C VAL A 628 -23.80 -31.66 -19.44
N LEU A 629 -24.22 -30.72 -18.60
CA LEU A 629 -25.00 -30.96 -17.38
C LEU A 629 -26.46 -31.35 -17.69
N ASP A 630 -27.03 -30.82 -18.77
CA ASP A 630 -28.31 -31.29 -19.34
C ASP A 630 -28.26 -32.79 -19.73
N SER A 631 -27.10 -33.30 -20.18
CA SER A 631 -26.97 -34.68 -20.68
C SER A 631 -27.08 -35.75 -19.59
N MET A 632 -26.76 -35.37 -18.35
CA MET A 632 -26.80 -36.21 -17.15
C MET A 632 -28.07 -36.00 -16.30
N LYS A 633 -28.90 -34.98 -16.62
CA LYS A 633 -30.08 -34.59 -15.85
C LYS A 633 -31.01 -35.78 -15.52
N GLY A 634 -31.28 -35.96 -14.23
CA GLY A 634 -32.14 -37.00 -13.67
C GLY A 634 -31.50 -38.39 -13.53
N LYS A 635 -30.25 -38.59 -13.96
CA LYS A 635 -29.52 -39.88 -13.88
C LYS A 635 -28.63 -39.96 -12.65
N ASP A 636 -28.28 -41.16 -12.21
CA ASP A 636 -27.29 -41.37 -11.14
C ASP A 636 -25.85 -41.34 -11.67
N VAL A 637 -25.49 -40.26 -12.37
CA VAL A 637 -24.16 -40.07 -12.95
C VAL A 637 -23.53 -38.85 -12.30
N THR A 638 -22.28 -38.96 -11.86
CA THR A 638 -21.49 -37.82 -11.37
C THR A 638 -20.45 -37.46 -12.41
N ILE A 639 -20.24 -36.17 -12.69
CA ILE A 639 -19.03 -35.70 -13.36
C ILE A 639 -18.20 -34.96 -12.32
N SER A 640 -16.92 -35.28 -12.26
CA SER A 640 -15.93 -34.65 -11.39
C SER A 640 -14.90 -33.95 -12.27
N PHE A 641 -14.79 -32.63 -12.12
CA PHE A 641 -13.95 -31.74 -12.90
C PHE A 641 -12.71 -31.35 -12.08
N ASP A 642 -11.54 -31.90 -12.39
CA ASP A 642 -10.28 -31.45 -11.80
C ASP A 642 -9.83 -30.15 -12.48
N MET A 643 -9.77 -29.08 -11.69
CA MET A 643 -9.31 -27.75 -12.12
C MET A 643 -7.78 -27.59 -11.98
N GLY A 644 -7.10 -28.62 -11.46
CA GLY A 644 -5.72 -28.53 -11.00
C GLY A 644 -5.62 -27.89 -9.61
N ASN A 645 -4.38 -27.80 -9.09
CA ASN A 645 -4.04 -27.21 -7.79
C ASN A 645 -4.81 -27.79 -6.57
N GLY A 646 -5.38 -29.00 -6.70
CA GLY A 646 -6.16 -29.65 -5.63
C GLY A 646 -7.60 -29.15 -5.51
N ILE A 647 -8.14 -28.50 -6.54
CA ILE A 647 -9.53 -28.02 -6.61
C ILE A 647 -10.30 -28.93 -7.59
N VAL A 648 -11.28 -29.68 -7.06
CA VAL A 648 -12.13 -30.56 -7.87
C VAL A 648 -13.60 -30.23 -7.61
N TRP A 649 -14.35 -29.93 -8.67
CA TRP A 649 -15.81 -29.75 -8.57
C TRP A 649 -16.53 -31.03 -8.95
N SER A 650 -17.61 -31.38 -8.26
CA SER A 650 -18.45 -32.51 -8.64
C SER A 650 -19.93 -32.12 -8.73
N VAL A 651 -20.59 -32.57 -9.79
CA VAL A 651 -22.04 -32.41 -10.03
C VAL A 651 -22.64 -33.80 -10.24
N ASN A 652 -23.78 -34.11 -9.61
CA ASN A 652 -24.53 -35.34 -9.84
C ASN A 652 -25.81 -35.04 -10.64
N GLY A 653 -26.13 -35.90 -11.61
CA GLY A 653 -27.25 -35.73 -12.53
C GLY A 653 -28.62 -35.64 -11.84
N ARG A 654 -28.80 -36.27 -10.68
CA ARG A 654 -30.04 -36.17 -9.87
C ARG A 654 -30.25 -34.77 -9.29
N ASP A 655 -29.17 -34.04 -9.03
CA ASP A 655 -29.21 -32.70 -8.46
C ASP A 655 -29.41 -31.61 -9.53
N VAL A 656 -29.49 -31.97 -10.82
CA VAL A 656 -29.78 -31.03 -11.93
C VAL A 656 -31.30 -30.83 -12.07
N THR A 657 -31.78 -29.64 -11.69
CA THR A 657 -33.22 -29.36 -11.56
C THR A 657 -33.77 -28.36 -12.59
N ALA A 658 -32.99 -27.36 -13.02
CA ALA A 658 -33.43 -26.38 -14.02
C ALA A 658 -33.75 -27.03 -15.37
N ASP A 659 -34.69 -26.47 -16.13
CA ASP A 659 -35.12 -27.00 -17.43
C ASP A 659 -33.97 -27.12 -18.43
N HIS A 660 -33.09 -26.13 -18.45
CA HIS A 660 -31.76 -26.16 -19.04
C HIS A 660 -30.73 -25.57 -18.05
N ALA A 661 -29.56 -26.19 -17.95
CA ALA A 661 -28.42 -25.59 -17.27
C ALA A 661 -27.76 -24.49 -18.14
N ASN A 662 -27.24 -23.44 -17.49
CA ASN A 662 -26.40 -22.44 -18.14
C ASN A 662 -24.96 -22.94 -18.27
N ASP A 663 -24.15 -22.28 -19.10
CA ASP A 663 -22.70 -22.42 -19.05
C ASP A 663 -22.17 -21.80 -17.74
N VAL A 664 -21.29 -22.49 -17.03
CA VAL A 664 -20.81 -22.09 -15.70
C VAL A 664 -19.29 -22.05 -15.65
N ASP A 665 -18.76 -20.88 -15.26
CA ASP A 665 -17.34 -20.70 -14.94
C ASP A 665 -17.06 -21.21 -13.52
N PHE A 666 -16.24 -22.26 -13.46
CA PHE A 666 -15.81 -22.93 -12.25
C PHE A 666 -14.41 -22.47 -11.78
N SER A 667 -13.89 -21.37 -12.32
CA SER A 667 -12.66 -20.74 -11.81
C SER A 667 -12.80 -20.35 -10.34
N VAL A 668 -11.74 -20.59 -9.57
CA VAL A 668 -11.61 -20.21 -8.17
C VAL A 668 -10.44 -19.26 -8.03
N GLN A 669 -10.69 -18.06 -7.51
CA GLN A 669 -9.62 -17.24 -6.95
C GLN A 669 -9.52 -17.52 -5.44
N VAL A 670 -8.31 -17.79 -4.95
CA VAL A 670 -8.03 -18.02 -3.53
C VAL A 670 -7.27 -16.82 -2.96
N GLY A 671 -7.77 -16.24 -1.88
CA GLY A 671 -7.13 -15.08 -1.22
C GLY A 671 -7.49 -13.71 -1.83
N THR A 672 -8.46 -13.65 -2.74
CA THR A 672 -9.19 -12.44 -3.14
C THR A 672 -10.68 -12.65 -2.91
N SER A 673 -11.36 -11.64 -2.38
CA SER A 673 -12.79 -11.71 -2.09
C SER A 673 -13.43 -10.33 -2.19
N ASP A 674 -14.58 -10.23 -2.85
CA ASP A 674 -15.42 -9.02 -2.87
C ASP A 674 -16.22 -8.86 -1.56
N ILE A 675 -16.04 -9.79 -0.62
CA ILE A 675 -16.71 -9.83 0.68
C ILE A 675 -16.01 -8.86 1.64
N PRO A 676 -16.70 -7.85 2.19
CA PRO A 676 -16.08 -6.92 3.11
C PRO A 676 -15.53 -7.64 4.36
N GLN A 677 -14.25 -7.43 4.67
CA GLN A 677 -13.51 -8.13 5.74
C GLN A 677 -14.16 -8.01 7.13
N ASN A 678 -14.97 -6.97 7.38
CA ASN A 678 -15.78 -6.86 8.60
C ASN A 678 -16.96 -7.87 8.64
N VAL A 679 -17.56 -8.21 7.49
CA VAL A 679 -18.59 -9.24 7.37
C VAL A 679 -17.98 -10.63 7.60
N ILE A 680 -16.79 -10.88 7.04
CA ILE A 680 -16.00 -12.10 7.30
C ILE A 680 -15.72 -12.24 8.81
N LYS A 681 -15.16 -11.18 9.42
CA LYS A 681 -14.81 -11.14 10.84
C LYS A 681 -16.02 -11.27 11.78
N ASN A 682 -17.20 -10.82 11.37
CA ASN A 682 -18.43 -10.98 12.16
C ASN A 682 -18.89 -12.45 12.30
N VAL A 683 -18.53 -13.32 11.35
CA VAL A 683 -18.84 -14.76 11.38
C VAL A 683 -17.66 -15.58 11.88
N ALA A 684 -16.48 -15.37 11.30
CA ALA A 684 -15.26 -16.10 11.66
C ALA A 684 -14.72 -15.72 13.04
N GLY A 685 -14.81 -14.46 13.44
CA GLY A 685 -14.17 -13.94 14.65
C GLY A 685 -12.65 -13.90 14.50
N ASN A 686 -11.95 -14.71 15.30
CA ASN A 686 -10.49 -14.88 15.24
C ASN A 686 -10.07 -16.25 14.63
N ARG A 687 -11.00 -16.96 13.98
CA ARG A 687 -10.74 -18.26 13.36
C ARG A 687 -10.07 -18.10 12.00
N GLN A 688 -9.42 -19.15 11.53
CA GLN A 688 -8.84 -19.18 10.18
C GLN A 688 -9.95 -19.24 9.13
N THR A 689 -9.73 -18.49 8.05
CA THR A 689 -10.62 -18.43 6.88
C THR A 689 -9.87 -18.78 5.61
N VAL A 690 -10.58 -19.38 4.66
CA VAL A 690 -10.17 -19.45 3.26
C VAL A 690 -11.21 -18.69 2.44
N GLU A 691 -10.76 -17.64 1.77
CA GLU A 691 -11.58 -16.81 0.89
C GLU A 691 -11.53 -17.34 -0.54
N LEU A 692 -12.72 -17.50 -1.13
CA LEU A 692 -12.93 -18.05 -2.47
C LEU A 692 -13.83 -17.10 -3.27
N ASN A 693 -13.54 -16.88 -4.55
CA ASN A 693 -14.43 -16.12 -5.44
C ASN A 693 -14.77 -16.92 -6.71
N LEU A 694 -16.05 -16.93 -7.09
CA LEU A 694 -16.59 -17.66 -8.26
C LEU A 694 -17.24 -16.69 -9.25
N ALA A 695 -16.81 -16.73 -10.52
CA ALA A 695 -17.10 -15.69 -11.51
C ALA A 695 -18.44 -15.88 -12.28
N HIS A 696 -19.60 -15.84 -11.62
CA HIS A 696 -20.89 -15.79 -12.32
C HIS A 696 -22.02 -15.09 -11.52
N SER A 697 -23.14 -14.77 -12.18
CA SER A 697 -24.32 -14.12 -11.58
C SER A 697 -25.63 -14.86 -11.87
N GLY A 698 -26.02 -15.78 -10.98
CA GLY A 698 -27.33 -16.45 -11.04
C GLY A 698 -27.42 -17.73 -10.21
N ASP A 699 -28.66 -18.23 -10.08
CA ASP A 699 -28.93 -19.59 -9.61
C ASP A 699 -28.50 -20.60 -10.68
N PHE A 700 -27.68 -21.59 -10.33
CA PHE A 700 -27.22 -22.60 -11.29
C PHE A 700 -28.33 -23.56 -11.75
N GLY A 701 -29.39 -23.71 -10.93
CA GLY A 701 -30.42 -24.72 -11.15
C GLY A 701 -29.98 -26.14 -10.79
N TYR A 702 -28.80 -26.30 -10.17
CA TYR A 702 -28.29 -27.57 -9.67
C TYR A 702 -27.47 -27.39 -8.39
N SER A 703 -27.22 -28.48 -7.68
CA SER A 703 -26.23 -28.50 -6.60
C SER A 703 -24.89 -29.03 -7.08
N ALA A 704 -23.80 -28.44 -6.58
CA ALA A 704 -22.44 -28.89 -6.83
C ALA A 704 -21.68 -29.06 -5.50
N VAL A 705 -20.55 -29.76 -5.55
CA VAL A 705 -19.65 -30.01 -4.41
C VAL A 705 -18.25 -29.53 -4.77
N LEU A 706 -17.66 -28.70 -3.91
CA LEU A 706 -16.26 -28.30 -3.96
C LEU A 706 -15.43 -29.26 -3.11
N LYS A 707 -14.55 -30.05 -3.71
CA LYS A 707 -13.43 -30.66 -3.00
C LYS A 707 -12.23 -29.72 -3.07
N THR A 708 -11.68 -29.36 -1.92
CA THR A 708 -10.49 -28.50 -1.82
C THR A 708 -9.63 -28.88 -0.62
N ASN A 709 -8.32 -28.63 -0.69
CA ASN A 709 -7.41 -28.85 0.43
C ASN A 709 -7.27 -27.57 1.26
N VAL A 710 -7.82 -27.59 2.48
CA VAL A 710 -7.70 -26.49 3.46
C VAL A 710 -6.51 -26.65 4.40
N GLY A 711 -5.67 -27.68 4.19
CA GLY A 711 -4.41 -27.93 4.88
C GLY A 711 -4.49 -29.02 5.95
N ALA A 712 -3.64 -30.04 5.86
CA ALA A 712 -3.60 -31.18 6.79
C ALA A 712 -3.34 -30.80 8.27
N ALA A 713 -2.83 -29.59 8.54
CA ALA A 713 -2.73 -29.04 9.89
C ALA A 713 -4.10 -28.84 10.59
N HIS A 714 -5.19 -28.85 9.82
CA HIS A 714 -6.56 -28.67 10.28
C HIS A 714 -7.36 -29.99 10.32
N ALA A 715 -6.70 -31.14 10.11
CA ALA A 715 -7.31 -32.46 10.11
C ALA A 715 -8.18 -32.70 11.36
N GLY A 716 -9.42 -33.11 11.12
CA GLY A 716 -10.43 -33.41 12.12
C GLY A 716 -11.21 -32.22 12.69
N LEU A 717 -10.91 -30.99 12.27
CA LEU A 717 -11.78 -29.81 12.42
C LEU A 717 -12.88 -29.80 11.35
N TYR A 718 -13.76 -28.80 11.37
CA TYR A 718 -14.81 -28.59 10.36
C TYR A 718 -14.49 -27.37 9.48
N ALA A 719 -14.66 -27.55 8.17
CA ALA A 719 -14.71 -26.48 7.18
C ALA A 719 -16.18 -26.06 7.03
N ASN A 720 -16.51 -24.82 7.41
CA ASN A 720 -17.87 -24.28 7.35
C ASN A 720 -17.99 -23.28 6.20
N LEU A 721 -18.77 -23.59 5.16
CA LEU A 721 -18.96 -22.74 3.98
C LEU A 721 -20.08 -21.71 4.21
N PHE A 722 -19.74 -20.44 3.97
CA PHE A 722 -20.68 -19.33 3.94
C PHE A 722 -20.59 -18.61 2.59
N TYR A 723 -21.71 -18.15 2.04
CA TYR A 723 -21.76 -17.29 0.85
C TYR A 723 -22.07 -15.84 1.22
N TYR A 724 -21.66 -14.89 0.40
CA TYR A 724 -22.01 -13.49 0.59
C TYR A 724 -23.29 -13.11 -0.15
N ASN A 725 -24.35 -12.90 0.62
CA ASN A 725 -25.62 -12.40 0.11
C ASN A 725 -25.54 -10.87 -0.02
N GLU A 726 -25.20 -10.38 -1.22
CA GLU A 726 -25.07 -8.94 -1.52
C GLU A 726 -26.31 -8.12 -1.12
N ARG A 727 -27.51 -8.72 -1.19
CA ARG A 727 -28.80 -8.07 -0.90
C ARG A 727 -29.00 -7.84 0.60
N THR A 728 -28.53 -8.75 1.44
CA THR A 728 -28.57 -8.60 2.91
C THR A 728 -27.28 -8.02 3.49
N ARG A 729 -26.20 -8.00 2.68
CA ARG A 729 -24.81 -7.67 3.05
C ARG A 729 -24.29 -8.53 4.21
N LYS A 730 -24.60 -9.82 4.19
CA LYS A 730 -24.19 -10.81 5.20
C LYS A 730 -23.53 -12.01 4.56
N LEU A 731 -22.66 -12.67 5.34
CA LEU A 731 -22.34 -14.06 5.14
C LEU A 731 -23.50 -14.91 5.67
N GLU A 732 -24.00 -15.82 4.84
CA GLU A 732 -25.10 -16.74 5.14
C GLU A 732 -24.60 -18.18 4.95
N PHE A 733 -24.96 -19.09 5.86
CA PHE A 733 -24.40 -20.44 5.91
C PHE A 733 -24.95 -21.33 4.79
N VAL A 734 -24.11 -22.23 4.26
CA VAL A 734 -24.44 -23.05 3.08
C VAL A 734 -24.26 -24.54 3.37
N SER A 735 -23.09 -24.92 3.87
CA SER A 735 -22.75 -26.31 4.17
C SER A 735 -21.53 -26.39 5.09
N ASN A 736 -21.25 -27.58 5.59
CA ASN A 736 -20.01 -27.88 6.29
C ASN A 736 -19.56 -29.29 5.90
N ASP A 737 -18.26 -29.54 6.06
CA ASP A 737 -17.71 -30.88 6.05
C ASP A 737 -16.55 -31.00 7.07
N ARG A 738 -16.22 -32.23 7.45
CA ARG A 738 -15.14 -32.52 8.38
C ARG A 738 -13.83 -32.76 7.62
N ILE A 739 -12.82 -31.98 7.96
CA ILE A 739 -11.52 -32.01 7.30
C ILE A 739 -10.83 -33.36 7.55
N GLU A 740 -10.44 -34.06 6.49
CA GLU A 740 -9.81 -35.38 6.57
C GLU A 740 -8.31 -35.31 6.92
N GLU A 741 -7.67 -36.48 7.12
CA GLU A 741 -6.24 -36.55 7.53
C GLU A 741 -5.26 -35.93 6.52
N ASP A 742 -5.65 -35.81 5.24
CA ASP A 742 -4.88 -35.14 4.18
C ASP A 742 -5.14 -33.63 4.06
N GLY A 743 -6.08 -33.09 4.84
CA GLY A 743 -6.50 -31.69 4.79
C GLY A 743 -7.62 -31.38 3.78
N THR A 744 -8.21 -32.36 3.12
CA THR A 744 -9.33 -32.14 2.19
C THR A 744 -10.69 -32.04 2.90
N ALA A 745 -11.63 -31.34 2.27
CA ALA A 745 -13.04 -31.24 2.66
C ALA A 745 -13.94 -31.07 1.42
N GLU A 746 -15.18 -31.55 1.48
CA GLU A 746 -16.16 -31.59 0.38
C GLU A 746 -17.42 -30.74 0.68
N LEU A 747 -17.43 -29.50 0.18
CA LEU A 747 -18.41 -28.47 0.55
C LEU A 747 -19.50 -28.29 -0.53
N LYS A 748 -20.76 -28.53 -0.17
CA LYS A 748 -21.92 -28.43 -1.10
C LYS A 748 -22.46 -27.01 -1.23
N PHE A 749 -22.88 -26.61 -2.43
CA PHE A 749 -23.40 -25.26 -2.76
C PHE A 749 -24.34 -25.29 -3.97
N THR A 750 -25.06 -24.19 -4.25
CA THR A 750 -26.21 -24.16 -5.19
C THR A 750 -26.28 -22.97 -6.16
N HIS A 751 -25.41 -21.96 -6.00
CA HIS A 751 -25.39 -20.74 -6.84
C HIS A 751 -23.99 -20.12 -6.90
N ALA A 752 -23.75 -19.24 -7.86
CA ALA A 752 -22.52 -18.44 -7.89
C ALA A 752 -22.55 -17.35 -6.82
N SER A 753 -21.42 -17.14 -6.15
CA SER A 753 -21.21 -16.10 -5.14
C SER A 753 -19.72 -16.05 -4.79
N SER A 754 -19.30 -15.00 -4.07
CA SER A 754 -18.08 -15.07 -3.26
C SER A 754 -18.36 -15.88 -1.98
N TYR A 755 -17.40 -16.70 -1.56
CA TYR A 755 -17.52 -17.60 -0.42
C TYR A 755 -16.40 -17.43 0.61
N VAL A 756 -16.69 -17.80 1.86
CA VAL A 756 -15.72 -17.98 2.93
C VAL A 756 -15.88 -19.38 3.52
N ILE A 757 -14.78 -20.13 3.57
CA ILE A 757 -14.67 -21.30 4.45
C ILE A 757 -14.15 -20.81 5.81
N VAL A 758 -14.87 -21.09 6.90
CA VAL A 758 -14.43 -20.84 8.27
C VAL A 758 -14.04 -22.17 8.93
N ILE A 759 -12.79 -22.28 9.37
CA ILE A 759 -12.27 -23.48 10.04
C ILE A 759 -12.55 -23.38 11.54
N ASP A 760 -13.29 -24.34 12.11
CA ASP A 760 -13.57 -24.40 13.56
C ASP A 760 -13.64 -25.84 14.09
N ASN A 761 -13.59 -26.01 15.42
CA ASN A 761 -13.75 -27.30 16.10
C ASN A 761 -15.20 -27.82 16.11
N GLN A 762 -16.16 -27.04 15.62
CA GLN A 762 -17.59 -27.32 15.59
C GLN A 762 -18.23 -26.85 14.29
N VAL A 763 -19.39 -27.41 13.98
CA VAL A 763 -20.27 -26.96 12.90
C VAL A 763 -20.98 -25.67 13.33
N MET A 764 -21.04 -24.68 12.43
CA MET A 764 -21.85 -23.47 12.57
C MET A 764 -23.18 -23.65 11.84
N ASP A 765 -24.24 -22.97 12.31
CA ASP A 765 -25.61 -23.18 11.81
C ASP A 765 -26.40 -21.84 11.72
N ASP A 766 -27.51 -21.83 10.99
CA ASP A 766 -28.10 -20.66 10.31
C ASP A 766 -28.78 -19.55 11.15
N GLY A 767 -28.80 -19.68 12.48
CA GLY A 767 -29.71 -18.95 13.37
C GLY A 767 -29.32 -17.50 13.77
N ASN A 768 -29.73 -16.49 13.00
CA ASN A 768 -29.54 -15.07 13.33
C ASN A 768 -30.45 -14.55 14.48
N GLY A 769 -29.88 -13.96 15.54
CA GLY A 769 -30.50 -12.81 16.24
C GLY A 769 -30.29 -12.61 17.75
N GLY A 770 -29.77 -11.43 18.12
CA GLY A 770 -30.05 -10.77 19.42
C GLY A 770 -29.24 -11.23 20.64
N GLY A 771 -28.31 -10.39 21.11
CA GLY A 771 -27.46 -10.72 22.25
C GLY A 771 -28.03 -10.39 23.63
N ASN A 772 -27.26 -10.72 24.67
CA ASN A 772 -27.18 -9.88 25.87
C ASN A 772 -25.81 -10.03 26.56
N GLY A 773 -25.21 -8.91 26.98
CA GLY A 773 -24.08 -8.91 27.92
C GLY A 773 -24.61 -8.89 29.35
N GLY A 774 -24.39 -9.95 30.12
CA GLY A 774 -25.00 -10.10 31.45
C GLY A 774 -24.15 -10.91 32.42
N GLY A 775 -23.19 -10.26 33.07
CA GLY A 775 -22.33 -10.92 34.05
C GLY A 775 -22.94 -11.03 35.45
N ASN A 776 -22.77 -12.22 36.05
CA ASN A 776 -22.65 -12.48 37.50
C ASN A 776 -23.92 -12.51 38.39
N GLY A 777 -24.12 -13.64 39.08
CA GLY A 777 -24.44 -13.65 40.52
C GLY A 777 -25.81 -14.16 40.98
N GLY A 778 -25.82 -15.22 41.80
CA GLY A 778 -26.87 -15.48 42.81
C GLY A 778 -27.81 -16.64 42.51
N GLY A 779 -27.53 -17.82 43.08
CA GLY A 779 -28.22 -19.07 42.75
C GLY A 779 -29.58 -19.32 43.43
N SER A 780 -30.08 -20.55 43.28
CA SER A 780 -30.88 -21.21 44.32
C SER A 780 -30.88 -22.74 44.20
N SER A 781 -30.84 -23.39 45.37
CA SER A 781 -31.49 -24.67 45.72
C SER A 781 -31.58 -25.86 44.73
N GLY A 782 -30.81 -26.91 45.04
CA GLY A 782 -31.36 -28.26 45.29
C GLY A 782 -31.37 -29.27 44.14
N GLY A 783 -31.07 -30.55 44.41
CA GLY A 783 -31.24 -31.57 43.35
C GLY A 783 -30.91 -33.04 43.60
N ASN A 784 -29.91 -33.39 44.43
CA ASN A 784 -29.63 -34.76 44.92
C ASN A 784 -29.07 -35.82 43.91
N GLY A 785 -28.10 -36.63 44.38
CA GLY A 785 -27.63 -37.89 43.75
C GLY A 785 -26.50 -37.75 42.70
N GLY A 786 -25.36 -38.45 42.79
CA GLY A 786 -24.82 -39.24 43.91
C GLY A 786 -23.76 -40.27 43.47
N GLY A 787 -22.66 -40.42 44.22
CA GLY A 787 -21.71 -41.54 44.06
C GLY A 787 -20.22 -41.18 43.97
N SER A 788 -19.47 -41.59 45.00
CA SER A 788 -18.14 -42.26 45.01
C SER A 788 -17.26 -42.34 43.74
N SER A 789 -15.91 -42.37 43.83
CA SER A 789 -14.98 -42.19 44.97
C SER A 789 -13.50 -42.30 44.55
N GLY A 790 -12.62 -41.49 45.17
CA GLY A 790 -11.16 -41.71 45.23
C GLY A 790 -10.35 -41.19 44.02
N GLY A 791 -9.05 -40.86 44.15
CA GLY A 791 -8.27 -40.70 45.39
C GLY A 791 -6.75 -40.85 45.19
N SER A 792 -5.95 -39.95 45.81
CA SER A 792 -4.45 -39.93 45.81
C SER A 792 -3.80 -39.67 44.44
N GLY A 793 -2.57 -39.15 44.30
CA GLY A 793 -1.58 -38.57 45.24
C GLY A 793 -0.43 -37.98 44.39
N SER A 794 0.14 -36.80 44.67
CA SER A 794 1.10 -36.47 45.75
C SER A 794 2.58 -36.50 45.30
N GLY A 795 3.23 -35.33 45.25
CA GLY A 795 4.69 -35.13 45.11
C GLY A 795 5.19 -34.87 43.68
N GLY A 796 6.23 -34.05 43.45
CA GLY A 796 6.89 -33.09 44.36
C GLY A 796 8.37 -32.80 44.05
N SER A 797 8.81 -31.57 44.33
CA SER A 797 10.23 -31.13 44.50
C SER A 797 11.17 -31.09 43.26
N SER A 798 12.30 -30.35 43.23
CA SER A 798 12.67 -29.06 43.89
C SER A 798 14.09 -28.59 43.48
N GLY A 799 14.30 -27.27 43.28
CA GLY A 799 15.63 -26.61 43.25
C GLY A 799 16.47 -26.82 41.98
N GLY A 800 17.55 -26.06 41.73
CA GLY A 800 18.11 -24.85 42.37
C GLY A 800 19.29 -24.31 41.52
N SER A 801 19.45 -23.01 41.25
CA SER A 801 20.02 -21.96 42.13
C SER A 801 21.53 -21.69 41.90
N GLY A 802 21.86 -20.50 41.37
CA GLY A 802 23.23 -19.94 41.26
C GLY A 802 23.94 -20.17 39.91
N GLY A 803 24.80 -19.27 39.40
CA GLY A 803 25.16 -17.90 39.82
C GLY A 803 26.67 -17.63 39.86
N GLY A 804 27.15 -16.57 39.19
CA GLY A 804 28.54 -16.09 39.29
C GLY A 804 29.07 -15.41 38.02
N SER A 805 29.88 -14.35 38.17
CA SER A 805 30.44 -13.53 37.07
C SER A 805 31.97 -13.53 37.08
N SER A 806 32.63 -13.26 35.94
CA SER A 806 33.61 -12.14 35.77
C SER A 806 34.67 -12.32 34.66
N GLY A 807 34.84 -11.29 33.79
CA GLY A 807 36.12 -10.66 33.39
C GLY A 807 37.16 -11.39 32.50
N GLY A 808 37.75 -10.66 31.52
CA GLY A 808 38.99 -11.04 30.81
C GLY A 808 39.25 -10.23 29.52
N SER A 809 40.33 -9.44 29.45
CA SER A 809 40.53 -8.37 28.46
C SER A 809 41.66 -8.58 27.41
N GLY A 810 41.48 -8.02 26.20
CA GLY A 810 42.57 -7.50 25.32
C GLY A 810 43.09 -8.38 24.17
N SER A 811 43.84 -7.87 23.17
CA SER A 811 44.06 -6.47 22.71
C SER A 811 44.96 -6.34 21.45
N GLY A 812 44.59 -5.47 20.48
CA GLY A 812 45.48 -4.84 19.46
C GLY A 812 45.75 -5.60 18.13
N GLY A 813 46.06 -4.95 16.98
CA GLY A 813 45.99 -3.51 16.64
C GLY A 813 46.78 -3.08 15.36
N SER A 814 46.42 -1.91 14.79
CA SER A 814 47.23 -1.03 13.86
C SER A 814 47.64 -1.55 12.45
N SER A 815 47.91 -0.73 11.41
CA SER A 815 47.66 0.70 11.04
C SER A 815 48.25 0.97 9.61
N GLY A 816 47.88 1.96 8.78
CA GLY A 816 46.84 3.01 8.85
C GLY A 816 47.31 4.38 8.27
N GLY A 817 46.97 4.73 7.01
CA GLY A 817 47.25 6.05 6.38
C GLY A 817 46.95 6.06 4.85
N SER A 818 46.99 7.18 4.10
CA SER A 818 46.98 8.62 4.45
C SER A 818 46.96 9.53 3.19
N GLY A 819 46.21 10.64 3.20
CA GLY A 819 46.23 11.72 2.17
C GLY A 819 45.17 11.61 1.06
N GLY A 820 44.73 12.69 0.39
CA GLY A 820 45.09 14.11 0.53
C GLY A 820 44.05 15.04 -0.15
N SER A 821 44.16 16.36 0.06
CA SER A 821 43.15 17.36 -0.32
C SER A 821 43.36 18.02 -1.69
N SER A 822 42.26 18.44 -2.36
CA SER A 822 42.17 19.77 -3.00
C SER A 822 40.80 20.05 -3.66
N SER A 823 40.39 21.31 -3.63
CA SER A 823 39.45 21.93 -4.58
C SER A 823 40.07 23.24 -5.04
N PRO A 824 40.04 23.53 -6.35
CA PRO A 824 39.20 24.61 -6.88
C PRO A 824 38.40 24.09 -8.10
N GLY A 825 37.50 24.82 -8.77
CA GLY A 825 37.08 26.22 -8.74
C GLY A 825 36.63 26.57 -10.18
N GLY A 826 35.46 27.16 -10.36
CA GLY A 826 34.82 27.25 -11.68
C GLY A 826 35.30 28.40 -12.58
N SER A 827 34.98 28.33 -13.89
CA SER A 827 34.90 29.51 -14.77
C SER A 827 34.08 29.26 -16.06
N SER A 828 33.11 30.14 -16.26
CA SER A 828 32.37 30.55 -17.47
C SER A 828 32.84 30.18 -18.89
N GLY A 829 31.84 29.90 -19.74
CA GLY A 829 31.79 30.29 -21.17
C GLY A 829 32.38 29.31 -22.21
N GLY A 830 31.89 29.24 -23.45
CA GLY A 830 30.71 29.87 -24.05
C GLY A 830 30.90 30.25 -25.53
N THR A 831 29.90 30.00 -26.39
CA THR A 831 29.80 30.41 -27.83
C THR A 831 30.86 29.82 -28.79
N SER A 832 30.65 29.69 -30.12
CA SER A 832 29.44 29.52 -30.96
C SER A 832 29.84 29.31 -32.44
N SER A 833 29.06 28.54 -33.23
CA SER A 833 29.10 28.46 -34.71
C SER A 833 30.43 28.01 -35.37
N GLY A 834 30.49 27.57 -36.64
CA GLY A 834 29.48 27.27 -37.67
C GLY A 834 30.19 26.61 -38.88
N ASN A 835 29.63 25.59 -39.55
CA ASN A 835 28.74 25.69 -40.73
C ASN A 835 29.50 25.41 -42.07
N THR A 836 28.81 24.80 -43.05
CA THR A 836 29.22 24.43 -44.44
C THR A 836 30.49 23.55 -44.63
N GLY A 837 30.64 22.71 -45.66
CA GLY A 837 29.76 22.27 -46.76
C GLY A 837 30.53 21.54 -47.90
N GLY A 838 29.86 20.75 -48.74
CA GLY A 838 30.43 20.04 -49.92
C GLY A 838 30.80 18.57 -49.64
N SER A 839 30.39 17.53 -50.39
CA SER A 839 30.42 17.25 -51.86
C SER A 839 31.81 16.75 -52.35
N THR A 840 31.98 15.74 -53.23
CA THR A 840 31.12 14.98 -54.18
C THR A 840 31.47 13.45 -54.10
N SER A 841 31.17 12.46 -54.97
CA SER A 841 30.71 12.42 -56.39
C SER A 841 29.93 11.13 -56.82
N ALA A 842 30.56 10.23 -57.59
CA ALA A 842 30.02 9.10 -58.36
C ALA A 842 30.33 7.73 -57.70
N GLY A 843 29.78 6.56 -58.09
CA GLY A 843 28.97 6.13 -59.25
C GLY A 843 29.55 4.80 -59.80
N GLY A 844 28.86 3.94 -60.57
CA GLY A 844 27.51 3.94 -61.12
C GLY A 844 27.24 2.61 -61.87
N THR A 845 26.29 2.59 -62.82
CA THR A 845 25.78 1.40 -63.57
C THR A 845 24.92 0.42 -62.73
N GLY A 846 23.79 -0.12 -63.23
CA GLY A 846 23.02 0.29 -64.41
C GLY A 846 21.91 -0.71 -64.82
N THR A 847 20.74 -0.19 -65.22
CA THR A 847 19.83 -0.65 -66.32
C THR A 847 19.62 -2.16 -66.57
N GLN A 848 18.42 -2.72 -66.74
CA GLN A 848 17.06 -2.22 -67.09
C GLN A 848 16.04 -3.33 -66.70
N GLY A 849 14.72 -3.13 -66.61
CA GLY A 849 13.89 -1.93 -66.81
C GLY A 849 12.45 -2.30 -67.24
N THR A 850 11.49 -1.36 -67.12
CA THR A 850 10.07 -1.44 -67.59
C THR A 850 9.17 -2.48 -66.89
N ASP A 851 7.84 -2.30 -66.73
CA ASP A 851 6.94 -1.30 -67.31
C ASP A 851 5.68 -0.99 -66.43
N ARG A 852 5.21 0.27 -66.51
CA ARG A 852 3.80 0.76 -66.49
C ARG A 852 2.73 0.39 -65.42
N ARG A 853 2.08 1.47 -64.94
CA ARG A 853 0.61 1.69 -64.69
C ARG A 853 -0.08 1.08 -63.45
N SER A 854 -0.21 1.94 -62.43
CA SER A 854 -1.46 2.53 -61.87
C SER A 854 -2.84 2.10 -62.44
N PRO A 855 -3.98 2.29 -61.70
CA PRO A 855 -4.19 2.45 -60.24
C PRO A 855 -5.50 1.76 -59.70
N MET A 856 -5.93 2.15 -58.48
CA MET A 856 -7.32 2.26 -57.96
C MET A 856 -7.99 1.11 -57.13
N THR A 857 -8.36 1.50 -55.89
CA THR A 857 -9.63 1.28 -55.14
C THR A 857 -10.17 -0.12 -54.80
N GLY A 858 -10.63 -0.26 -53.55
CA GLY A 858 -11.46 -1.37 -53.04
C GLY A 858 -10.62 -2.38 -52.23
N GLU A 859 -10.97 -2.75 -51.00
CA GLU A 859 -12.06 -2.29 -50.11
C GLU A 859 -11.48 -1.82 -48.76
#